data_AF-A0A067LD17-F1
#
_entry.id   AF-A0A067LD17-F1
#
_cell.length_a   1.000
_cell.length_b   1.000
_cell.length_c   1.000
_cell.angle_alpha   90.00
_cell.angle_beta   90.00
_cell.angle_gamma   90.00
#
_symmetry.space_group_name_H-M   'P 1'
#
loop_
_entity.id
_entity.type
_entity.pdbx_description
1 polymer ?
#
loop_
_entity_poly.entity_id
_entity_poly.type
_entity_poly.pdbx_seq_one_letter_code
_entity_poly.pdbx_strand_id
1 'polypeptide(L)'
;MSGKKTVGIPDGVVELMKEIQSQRKSTDEESFVEAVDREKRDRDKKRQDQSGSETVNECNVKPLLNLVEDIVNRAIRNVTSTVLDIRAYMEDDSHQEEAVYLRENFNFILDQISYKIAYHTSSKEHPHRTVKSILFKILKDHSWEDRLILTLTAFALNYGECWHLALIYSSRQLAESLSILKQVADIHKQPDHSSPPLQAVNDLVMAIMDVTRCIIDFQRVQYQLGRLNKSKLEPLEAMERVNYIPIAIYWTIRSVLVAASKITRFISMGLNYVISGIEKAELIDLTEVLTEKRQRLQKLKEDFNSCLEEATILKRQEIIKSLMEVPQVDNMNILRALFYYKNDPQQLIQKQEKFELEVLRKKLVLLLISDLDISEEDIRIVEDIYSKSTTKTGHQANRLEIVWLPIIDQPKDWEREDTKVKFEKKQSAMKWYTVHQPSLIAKEVIKLAKEEWHFGKQPIIVVIDAQGQVACPDAFPMIYVWGYEADPFTISAAEALWKEKSWNLELLLGGIDQPILDLINKSKNDCICLYGGEDMEWINMFEIRAPSVVQAAKDVLKMVYVGKWKSNEQLQIYDTKSNGQNLKLSKEKNLKLSKENQMKFWKRLVNMGHSRMQLGKTIYEDTIMQDIISLLNLGASSGGWAVICRGSDFRIKAKGKQILYSLLNFCEWKDNIRRPDFLGALEHYLKMNPGHVDVYKHIKSHEEIMDIFERTPKVGCMEILKALVSATDDWQPLVCGTTKQRVSVDLLKRKKSLLLLLSGCNISEEELAVLMQIYQESHGTATSNEESDYEIVWLPIVDASEMTTEIAQEFTSKQEKIPWYTVYNLSMISEAATKFIKQVWHYEGKTILVVLDQQGRVVCPNALNMISIWRKDAFPCTISREEAKWKDKDMVWSLDLIVDELNPRIRKWVENDYIVCLYGGGDINWIKNFTRTAKEVSKSATIHLEMLYVGKSNLNHRGWRNIESFEEEELSHVWRDRLGLIWFWYRIKSMWLSRYQIVKTIEGDEIMQELTTLLSFDSSECGWAIMNKGSKPGVIAKAKGSDFLDCLSNFENWKEEASQKGFVPTLKEKLTHLHKPEDCFQLVLPELAETKLETGECCHCHRSMQRFITFKCCGK
;
A
#
# COMPACT_ATOMS: atom_id res chain seq x y z
N MET A 1 -3.72 70.30 28.24
CA MET A 1 -3.41 69.39 29.36
C MET A 1 -4.63 68.57 29.74
N SER A 2 -4.56 67.27 29.45
CA SER A 2 -5.12 66.10 30.17
C SER A 2 -5.55 65.07 29.13
N GLY A 3 -4.66 64.09 28.95
CA GLY A 3 -4.83 63.02 27.97
C GLY A 3 -5.94 62.07 28.40
N LYS A 4 -6.85 61.76 27.47
CA LYS A 4 -7.61 60.52 27.52
C LYS A 4 -6.73 59.43 26.93
N LYS A 5 -6.03 58.70 27.80
CA LYS A 5 -5.40 57.42 27.48
C LYS A 5 -6.50 56.50 26.95
N THR A 6 -6.41 56.10 25.68
CA THR A 6 -7.06 54.89 25.19
C THR A 6 -6.46 53.73 25.98
N VAL A 7 -7.26 53.14 26.87
CA VAL A 7 -6.93 51.89 27.54
C VAL A 7 -6.88 50.83 26.44
N GLY A 8 -5.67 50.38 26.09
CA GLY A 8 -5.49 49.20 25.26
C GLY A 8 -6.11 48.00 25.97
N ILE A 9 -6.91 47.21 25.25
CA ILE A 9 -7.43 45.94 25.75
C ILE A 9 -6.21 45.04 26.03
N PRO A 10 -6.04 44.47 27.23
CA PRO A 10 -4.93 43.56 27.52
C PRO A 10 -4.93 42.37 26.55
N ASP A 11 -3.76 41.95 26.06
CA ASP A 11 -3.64 40.88 25.07
C ASP A 11 -4.36 39.57 25.50
N GLY A 12 -4.35 39.25 26.79
CA GLY A 12 -5.09 38.10 27.34
C GLY A 12 -6.62 38.19 27.26
N VAL A 13 -7.20 39.40 27.19
CA VAL A 13 -8.64 39.59 26.95
C VAL A 13 -8.98 39.38 25.47
N VAL A 14 -8.07 39.75 24.56
CA VAL A 14 -8.22 39.51 23.12
C VAL A 14 -8.15 38.01 22.82
N GLU A 15 -7.26 37.29 23.49
CA GLU A 15 -7.08 35.83 23.33
C GLU A 15 -8.27 35.03 23.87
N LEU A 16 -8.76 35.36 25.08
CA LEU A 16 -9.98 34.76 25.65
C LEU A 16 -11.22 35.04 24.78
N MET A 17 -11.31 36.23 24.18
CA MET A 17 -12.40 36.58 23.27
C MET A 17 -12.34 35.82 21.93
N LYS A 18 -11.12 35.57 21.40
CA LYS A 18 -10.92 34.70 20.22
C LYS A 18 -11.35 33.27 20.51
N GLU A 19 -11.06 32.75 21.70
CA GLU A 19 -11.45 31.40 22.12
C GLU A 19 -12.98 31.27 22.28
N ILE A 20 -13.62 32.26 22.90
CA ILE A 20 -15.10 32.34 23.00
C ILE A 20 -15.75 32.46 21.61
N GLN A 21 -15.14 33.23 20.70
CA GLN A 21 -15.61 33.31 19.31
C GLN A 21 -15.47 31.96 18.60
N SER A 22 -14.34 31.27 18.73
CA SER A 22 -14.09 29.94 18.16
C SER A 22 -15.10 28.88 18.66
N GLN A 23 -15.34 28.80 19.96
CA GLN A 23 -16.33 27.88 20.54
C GLN A 23 -17.75 28.16 20.02
N ARG A 24 -18.13 29.44 19.92
CA ARG A 24 -19.44 29.84 19.38
C ARG A 24 -19.60 29.49 17.90
N LYS A 25 -18.53 29.61 17.11
CA LYS A 25 -18.52 29.20 15.70
C LYS A 25 -18.78 27.70 15.54
N SER A 26 -18.12 26.85 16.33
CA SER A 26 -18.36 25.39 16.34
C SER A 26 -19.82 25.08 16.65
N THR A 27 -20.34 25.70 17.71
CA THR A 27 -21.74 25.48 18.16
C THR A 27 -22.76 25.90 17.09
N ASP A 28 -22.54 27.05 16.46
CA ASP A 28 -23.40 27.56 15.39
C ASP A 28 -23.37 26.63 14.15
N GLU A 29 -22.19 26.13 13.77
CA GLU A 29 -22.01 25.26 12.61
C GLU A 29 -22.67 23.90 12.84
N GLU A 30 -22.45 23.27 14.01
CA GLU A 30 -23.13 22.03 14.42
C GLU A 30 -24.66 22.19 14.38
N SER A 31 -25.17 23.27 14.97
CA SER A 31 -26.61 23.55 14.97
C SER A 31 -27.17 23.83 13.57
N PHE A 32 -26.34 24.29 12.64
CA PHE A 32 -26.73 24.47 11.23
C PHE A 32 -26.75 23.12 10.50
N VAL A 33 -25.73 22.28 10.68
CA VAL A 33 -25.65 20.92 10.10
C VAL A 33 -26.86 20.08 10.53
N GLU A 34 -27.24 20.11 11.80
CA GLU A 34 -28.46 19.44 12.28
C GLU A 34 -29.75 19.93 11.60
N ALA A 35 -29.81 21.21 11.18
CA ALA A 35 -30.95 21.76 10.46
C ALA A 35 -30.97 21.28 9.00
N VAL A 36 -29.81 21.18 8.35
CA VAL A 36 -29.66 20.62 6.99
C VAL A 36 -30.08 19.14 6.99
N ASP A 37 -29.62 18.35 7.96
CA ASP A 37 -29.95 16.93 8.06
C ASP A 37 -31.46 16.71 8.34
N ARG A 38 -32.08 17.59 9.14
CA ARG A 38 -33.54 17.60 9.33
C ARG A 38 -34.28 17.88 8.03
N GLU A 39 -33.89 18.92 7.30
CA GLU A 39 -34.50 19.27 6.02
C GLU A 39 -34.39 18.12 4.99
N LYS A 40 -33.22 17.46 4.93
CA LYS A 40 -33.00 16.30 4.06
C LYS A 40 -33.93 15.14 4.40
N ARG A 41 -34.02 14.77 5.68
CA ARG A 41 -34.95 13.72 6.16
C ARG A 41 -36.41 14.02 5.85
N ASP A 42 -36.83 15.28 5.98
CA ASP A 42 -38.19 15.70 5.67
C ASP A 42 -38.50 15.64 4.17
N ARG A 43 -37.52 15.96 3.30
CA ARG A 43 -37.65 15.80 1.84
C ARG A 43 -37.68 14.32 1.42
N ASP A 44 -36.83 13.48 2.03
CA ASP A 44 -36.78 12.05 1.73
C ASP A 44 -38.08 11.33 2.15
N LYS A 45 -38.67 11.73 3.29
CA LYS A 45 -40.01 11.27 3.70
C LYS A 45 -41.09 11.70 2.70
N LYS A 46 -41.10 12.96 2.24
CA LYS A 46 -42.04 13.43 1.22
C LYS A 46 -41.91 12.68 -0.12
N ARG A 47 -40.69 12.31 -0.52
CA ARG A 47 -40.42 11.52 -1.74
C ARG A 47 -40.91 10.08 -1.65
N GLN A 48 -41.00 9.50 -0.45
CA GLN A 48 -41.58 8.17 -0.24
C GLN A 48 -43.13 8.22 -0.25
N ASP A 49 -43.74 9.35 0.12
CA ASP A 49 -45.19 9.49 0.25
C ASP A 49 -45.90 10.02 -1.02
N GLN A 50 -45.17 10.49 -2.04
CA GLN A 50 -45.76 10.99 -3.31
C GLN A 50 -45.11 10.35 -4.55
N SER A 51 -45.88 9.53 -5.28
CA SER A 51 -45.48 8.94 -6.57
C SER A 51 -45.67 9.91 -7.77
N GLY A 52 -45.37 11.19 -7.57
CA GLY A 52 -45.61 12.24 -8.57
C GLY A 52 -44.44 13.20 -8.64
N SER A 53 -43.95 13.42 -9.86
CA SER A 53 -42.91 14.37 -10.26
C SER A 53 -43.07 15.76 -9.60
N GLU A 54 -42.35 16.02 -8.51
CA GLU A 54 -42.01 17.40 -8.11
C GLU A 54 -40.86 17.87 -8.99
N THR A 55 -41.19 18.68 -10.00
CA THR A 55 -40.22 19.57 -10.64
C THR A 55 -39.73 20.54 -9.57
N VAL A 56 -38.51 20.34 -9.05
CA VAL A 56 -37.78 21.43 -8.40
C VAL A 56 -37.78 22.58 -9.41
N ASN A 57 -38.34 23.73 -9.06
CA ASN A 57 -38.24 24.93 -9.87
C ASN A 57 -36.74 25.27 -9.97
N GLU A 58 -36.04 24.73 -10.98
CA GLU A 58 -34.69 25.14 -11.34
C GLU A 58 -34.80 26.57 -11.88
N CYS A 59 -34.65 27.53 -10.98
CA CYS A 59 -34.67 28.93 -11.35
C CYS A 59 -33.29 29.29 -11.91
N ASN A 60 -33.22 29.73 -13.17
CA ASN A 60 -31.96 30.16 -13.77
C ASN A 60 -31.54 31.53 -13.18
N VAL A 61 -30.94 31.53 -12.00
CA VAL A 61 -30.45 32.72 -11.28
C VAL A 61 -29.05 33.16 -11.73
N LYS A 62 -28.43 32.44 -12.66
CA LYS A 62 -27.08 32.72 -13.17
C LYS A 62 -26.90 34.12 -13.76
N PRO A 63 -27.89 34.70 -14.47
CA PRO A 63 -27.81 36.09 -14.92
C PRO A 63 -27.74 37.11 -13.76
N LEU A 64 -28.31 36.79 -12.58
CA LEU A 64 -28.28 37.68 -11.41
C LEU A 64 -26.88 37.80 -10.80
N LEU A 65 -26.08 36.73 -10.87
CA LEU A 65 -24.72 36.74 -10.35
C LEU A 65 -23.83 37.75 -11.11
N ASN A 66 -24.03 37.87 -12.43
CA ASN A 66 -23.30 38.85 -13.25
C ASN A 66 -23.63 40.29 -12.81
N LEU A 67 -24.90 40.58 -12.54
CA LEU A 67 -25.35 41.90 -12.05
C LEU A 67 -24.78 42.21 -10.66
N VAL A 68 -24.78 41.22 -9.77
CA VAL A 68 -24.16 41.34 -8.43
C VAL A 68 -22.66 41.62 -8.55
N GLU A 69 -21.94 40.88 -9.40
CA GLU A 69 -20.52 41.10 -9.65
C GLU A 69 -20.25 42.50 -10.19
N ASP A 70 -21.05 42.99 -11.12
CA ASP A 70 -20.92 44.33 -11.68
C ASP A 70 -21.11 45.41 -10.60
N ILE A 71 -22.19 45.33 -9.81
CA ILE A 71 -22.47 46.27 -8.72
C ILE A 71 -21.33 46.30 -7.70
N VAL A 72 -20.88 45.12 -7.24
CA VAL A 72 -19.82 45.00 -6.22
C VAL A 72 -18.48 45.50 -6.75
N ASN A 73 -18.08 45.09 -7.96
CA ASN A 73 -16.82 45.54 -8.56
C ASN A 73 -16.81 47.05 -8.79
N ARG A 74 -17.92 47.66 -9.23
CA ARG A 74 -18.02 49.11 -9.42
C ARG A 74 -18.00 49.88 -8.10
N ALA A 75 -18.67 49.37 -7.07
CA ALA A 75 -18.64 49.95 -5.73
C ALA A 75 -17.22 49.94 -5.12
N ILE A 76 -16.43 48.89 -5.38
CA ILE A 76 -15.05 48.76 -4.89
C ILE A 76 -14.05 49.56 -5.74
N ARG A 77 -14.20 49.62 -7.08
CA ARG A 77 -13.26 50.31 -8.01
C ARG A 77 -13.35 51.84 -7.98
N ASN A 78 -14.49 52.42 -7.62
CA ASN A 78 -14.66 53.88 -7.57
C ASN A 78 -13.93 54.55 -6.39
N VAL A 79 -13.12 53.80 -5.64
CA VAL A 79 -12.20 54.28 -4.58
C VAL A 79 -10.95 54.98 -5.17
N THR A 80 -10.72 54.94 -6.50
CA THR A 80 -9.47 55.43 -7.12
C THR A 80 -9.60 56.31 -8.38
N SER A 81 -10.79 56.70 -8.84
CA SER A 81 -10.94 57.49 -10.09
C SER A 81 -11.76 58.78 -9.89
N THR A 82 -11.26 59.90 -10.42
CA THR A 82 -11.92 61.21 -10.42
C THR A 82 -13.20 61.19 -11.27
N VAL A 83 -14.19 61.98 -10.82
CA VAL A 83 -15.59 62.17 -11.26
C VAL A 83 -15.85 62.33 -12.79
N LEU A 84 -14.82 62.37 -13.64
CA LEU A 84 -14.96 62.67 -15.07
C LEU A 84 -15.40 61.50 -15.96
N ASP A 85 -15.32 60.24 -15.52
CA ASP A 85 -15.66 59.09 -16.38
C ASP A 85 -17.14 58.66 -16.33
N ILE A 86 -17.96 59.18 -15.41
CA ILE A 86 -19.34 58.70 -15.21
C ILE A 86 -20.28 59.07 -16.40
N ARG A 87 -19.92 60.05 -17.24
CA ARG A 87 -20.74 60.45 -18.40
C ARG A 87 -20.60 59.55 -19.63
N ALA A 88 -19.56 58.72 -19.73
CA ALA A 88 -19.34 57.87 -20.91
C ALA A 88 -20.00 56.48 -20.81
N TYR A 89 -20.58 56.12 -19.66
CA TYR A 89 -21.01 54.75 -19.37
C TYR A 89 -22.53 54.56 -19.22
N MET A 90 -23.34 55.58 -19.55
CA MET A 90 -24.81 55.48 -19.49
C MET A 90 -25.46 54.91 -20.77
N GLU A 91 -24.68 54.31 -21.68
CA GLU A 91 -25.16 53.79 -22.97
C GLU A 91 -24.73 52.33 -23.22
N ASP A 92 -24.94 51.43 -22.26
CA ASP A 92 -24.91 49.99 -22.55
C ASP A 92 -26.28 49.36 -22.22
N ASP A 93 -27.01 49.02 -23.29
CA ASP A 93 -28.40 48.50 -23.29
C ASP A 93 -28.43 46.97 -23.02
N SER A 94 -27.38 46.41 -22.41
CA SER A 94 -27.10 44.96 -22.36
C SER A 94 -27.85 44.17 -21.27
N HIS A 95 -28.60 44.83 -20.38
CA HIS A 95 -29.23 44.21 -19.19
C HIS A 95 -30.78 44.19 -19.17
N GLN A 96 -31.46 44.44 -20.30
CA GLN A 96 -32.93 44.52 -20.34
C GLN A 96 -33.64 43.19 -20.03
N GLU A 97 -33.12 42.03 -20.47
CA GLU A 97 -33.72 40.72 -20.20
C GLU A 97 -33.62 40.30 -18.72
N GLU A 98 -32.50 40.60 -18.07
CA GLU A 98 -32.27 40.34 -16.64
C GLU A 98 -33.19 41.19 -15.74
N ALA A 99 -33.46 42.43 -16.15
CA ALA A 99 -34.31 43.37 -15.43
C ALA A 99 -35.81 42.99 -15.45
N VAL A 100 -36.29 42.35 -16.52
CA VAL A 100 -37.68 41.86 -16.62
C VAL A 100 -37.86 40.59 -15.77
N TYR A 101 -36.91 39.65 -15.86
CA TYR A 101 -36.95 38.38 -15.11
C TYR A 101 -36.86 38.57 -13.58
N LEU A 102 -36.05 39.53 -13.11
CA LEU A 102 -35.99 39.94 -11.70
C LEU A 102 -37.34 40.48 -11.19
N ARG A 103 -37.95 41.37 -11.98
CA ARG A 103 -39.11 42.15 -11.59
C ARG A 103 -40.37 41.30 -11.44
N GLU A 104 -40.53 40.29 -12.29
CA GLU A 104 -41.72 39.44 -12.32
C GLU A 104 -41.68 38.29 -11.30
N ASN A 105 -40.48 37.77 -10.96
CA ASN A 105 -40.36 36.52 -10.20
C ASN A 105 -39.80 36.67 -8.78
N PHE A 106 -38.97 37.69 -8.51
CA PHE A 106 -38.17 37.72 -7.27
C PHE A 106 -38.30 38.98 -6.41
N ASN A 107 -38.90 40.06 -6.90
CA ASN A 107 -39.02 41.32 -6.17
C ASN A 107 -39.53 41.17 -4.73
N PHE A 108 -40.62 40.43 -4.53
CA PHE A 108 -41.18 40.21 -3.19
C PHE A 108 -40.23 39.43 -2.26
N ILE A 109 -39.49 38.45 -2.80
CA ILE A 109 -38.52 37.67 -2.03
C ILE A 109 -37.29 38.53 -1.70
N LEU A 110 -36.79 39.31 -2.66
CA LEU A 110 -35.68 40.23 -2.48
C LEU A 110 -36.01 41.32 -1.47
N ASP A 111 -37.22 41.86 -1.47
CA ASP A 111 -37.69 42.84 -0.49
C ASP A 111 -37.71 42.24 0.93
N GLN A 112 -38.19 41.00 1.09
CA GLN A 112 -38.17 40.30 2.37
C GLN A 112 -36.74 40.06 2.89
N ILE A 113 -35.83 39.62 2.02
CA ILE A 113 -34.43 39.39 2.39
C ILE A 113 -33.76 40.73 2.73
N SER A 114 -33.93 41.75 1.89
CA SER A 114 -33.41 43.10 2.11
C SER A 114 -33.89 43.68 3.43
N TYR A 115 -35.18 43.58 3.73
CA TYR A 115 -35.73 43.99 5.02
C TYR A 115 -35.11 43.19 6.18
N LYS A 116 -34.92 41.87 6.01
CA LYS A 116 -34.32 41.03 7.05
C LYS A 116 -32.85 41.35 7.31
N ILE A 117 -32.08 41.66 6.26
CA ILE A 117 -30.69 42.15 6.35
C ILE A 117 -30.68 43.51 7.06
N ALA A 118 -31.49 44.47 6.61
CA ALA A 118 -31.55 45.80 7.21
C ALA A 118 -31.98 45.75 8.69
N TYR A 119 -33.00 44.95 9.02
CA TYR A 119 -33.43 44.73 10.40
C TYR A 119 -32.28 44.16 11.25
N HIS A 120 -31.55 43.16 10.72
CA HIS A 120 -30.38 42.60 11.40
C HIS A 120 -29.34 43.67 11.71
N THR A 121 -29.01 44.56 10.75
CA THR A 121 -28.03 45.64 10.97
C THR A 121 -28.44 46.63 12.07
N SER A 122 -29.73 46.83 12.30
CA SER A 122 -30.28 47.71 13.35
C SER A 122 -30.49 47.00 14.70
N SER A 123 -30.66 45.68 14.67
CA SER A 123 -30.88 44.84 15.85
C SER A 123 -29.56 44.39 16.47
N LYS A 124 -29.54 44.07 17.76
CA LYS A 124 -28.42 43.33 18.38
C LYS A 124 -28.57 41.80 18.24
N GLU A 125 -29.30 41.34 17.22
CA GLU A 125 -29.59 39.92 17.01
C GLU A 125 -28.35 39.16 16.50
N HIS A 126 -28.17 37.93 16.98
CA HIS A 126 -27.04 37.10 16.59
C HIS A 126 -27.14 36.68 15.10
N PRO A 127 -26.09 36.83 14.27
CA PRO A 127 -26.15 36.55 12.83
C PRO A 127 -26.69 35.15 12.48
N HIS A 128 -26.33 34.13 13.26
CA HIS A 128 -26.77 32.74 13.06
C HIS A 128 -28.31 32.59 12.96
N ARG A 129 -29.08 33.33 13.77
CA ARG A 129 -30.55 33.27 13.74
C ARG A 129 -31.12 33.86 12.45
N THR A 130 -30.53 34.96 11.99
CA THR A 130 -30.89 35.62 10.73
C THR A 130 -30.59 34.71 9.55
N VAL A 131 -29.40 34.09 9.50
CA VAL A 131 -29.02 33.16 8.43
C VAL A 131 -29.99 31.97 8.36
N LYS A 132 -30.32 31.35 9.51
CA LYS A 132 -31.32 30.26 9.55
C LYS A 132 -32.71 30.71 9.07
N SER A 133 -33.13 31.93 9.42
CA SER A 133 -34.40 32.48 8.95
C SER A 133 -34.41 32.68 7.44
N ILE A 134 -33.34 33.22 6.85
CA ILE A 134 -33.23 33.41 5.40
C ILE A 134 -33.27 32.06 4.69
N LEU A 135 -32.42 31.12 5.10
CA LEU A 135 -32.25 29.83 4.42
C LEU A 135 -33.45 28.88 4.57
N PHE A 136 -33.98 28.72 5.78
CA PHE A 136 -34.98 27.69 6.08
C PHE A 136 -36.42 28.20 6.20
N LYS A 137 -36.65 29.53 6.19
CA LYS A 137 -38.01 30.11 6.20
C LYS A 137 -38.33 30.87 4.92
N ILE A 138 -37.46 31.80 4.49
CA ILE A 138 -37.72 32.63 3.31
C ILE A 138 -37.42 31.86 2.02
N LEU A 139 -36.26 31.18 1.96
CA LEU A 139 -35.76 30.50 0.75
C LEU A 139 -35.86 28.97 0.84
N LYS A 140 -36.81 28.46 1.63
CA LYS A 140 -36.97 27.02 1.88
C LYS A 140 -37.14 26.20 0.60
N ASP A 141 -37.93 26.70 -0.36
CA ASP A 141 -38.28 25.95 -1.57
C ASP A 141 -37.27 26.12 -2.72
N HIS A 142 -36.14 26.79 -2.46
CA HIS A 142 -35.08 27.06 -3.45
C HIS A 142 -33.89 26.10 -3.29
N SER A 143 -33.11 25.91 -4.35
CA SER A 143 -31.84 25.18 -4.29
C SER A 143 -30.82 25.92 -3.39
N TRP A 144 -29.76 25.22 -2.97
CA TRP A 144 -28.74 25.82 -2.11
C TRP A 144 -28.01 26.98 -2.82
N GLU A 145 -27.76 26.84 -4.10
CA GLU A 145 -27.14 27.82 -4.98
C GLU A 145 -28.05 29.04 -5.16
N ASP A 146 -29.35 28.81 -5.39
CA ASP A 146 -30.34 29.89 -5.49
C ASP A 146 -30.46 30.67 -4.17
N ARG A 147 -30.43 29.97 -3.04
CA ARG A 147 -30.44 30.59 -1.70
C ARG A 147 -29.29 31.58 -1.54
N LEU A 148 -28.11 31.21 -2.02
CA LEU A 148 -26.92 32.06 -1.99
C LEU A 148 -27.08 33.26 -2.92
N ILE A 149 -27.42 33.03 -4.19
CA ILE A 149 -27.48 34.11 -5.21
C ILE A 149 -28.58 35.13 -4.88
N LEU A 150 -29.76 34.69 -4.44
CA LEU A 150 -30.84 35.61 -4.05
C LEU A 150 -30.46 36.45 -2.82
N THR A 151 -29.73 35.87 -1.87
CA THR A 151 -29.24 36.61 -0.70
C THR A 151 -28.17 37.64 -1.09
N LEU A 152 -27.26 37.28 -1.99
CA LEU A 152 -26.26 38.20 -2.53
C LEU A 152 -26.88 39.31 -3.38
N THR A 153 -27.93 39.00 -4.12
CA THR A 153 -28.68 39.99 -4.92
C THR A 153 -29.33 41.03 -4.00
N ALA A 154 -30.01 40.60 -2.93
CA ALA A 154 -30.56 41.50 -1.93
C ALA A 154 -29.48 42.34 -1.21
N PHE A 155 -28.32 41.74 -0.92
CA PHE A 155 -27.18 42.48 -0.37
C PHE A 155 -26.66 43.54 -1.36
N ALA A 156 -26.47 43.17 -2.63
CA ALA A 156 -25.98 44.07 -3.67
C ALA A 156 -26.92 45.25 -3.94
N LEU A 157 -28.25 45.05 -3.85
CA LEU A 157 -29.23 46.14 -3.93
C LEU A 157 -29.01 47.18 -2.83
N ASN A 158 -28.93 46.74 -1.57
CA ASN A 158 -28.72 47.64 -0.43
C ASN A 158 -27.33 48.29 -0.44
N TYR A 159 -26.31 47.53 -0.86
CA TYR A 159 -24.92 47.98 -0.93
C TYR A 159 -24.72 48.99 -2.07
N GLY A 160 -25.16 48.64 -3.27
CA GLY A 160 -25.03 49.44 -4.49
C GLY A 160 -25.79 50.77 -4.40
N GLU A 161 -27.02 50.77 -3.86
CA GLU A 161 -27.77 52.01 -3.65
C GLU A 161 -27.04 53.01 -2.75
N CYS A 162 -26.44 52.52 -1.66
CA CYS A 162 -25.71 53.36 -0.71
C CYS A 162 -24.45 53.97 -1.35
N TRP A 163 -23.65 53.17 -2.06
CA TRP A 163 -22.46 53.64 -2.76
C TRP A 163 -22.77 54.54 -3.95
N HIS A 164 -23.84 54.25 -4.69
CA HIS A 164 -24.29 55.12 -5.77
C HIS A 164 -24.69 56.50 -5.25
N LEU A 165 -25.52 56.57 -4.20
CA LEU A 165 -25.91 57.82 -3.54
C LEU A 165 -24.73 58.58 -2.96
N ALA A 166 -23.72 57.87 -2.44
CA ALA A 166 -22.45 58.49 -2.07
C ALA A 166 -21.84 59.16 -3.32
N LEU A 167 -21.56 58.42 -4.39
CA LEU A 167 -20.80 58.91 -5.55
C LEU A 167 -21.42 60.11 -6.28
N ILE A 168 -22.75 60.24 -6.29
CA ILE A 168 -23.44 61.32 -7.04
C ILE A 168 -23.91 62.50 -6.17
N TYR A 169 -23.63 62.48 -4.86
CA TYR A 169 -24.21 63.45 -3.90
C TYR A 169 -23.88 64.92 -4.23
N SER A 170 -22.69 65.20 -4.78
CA SER A 170 -22.21 66.55 -5.13
C SER A 170 -22.71 67.06 -6.49
N SER A 171 -23.41 66.21 -7.25
CA SER A 171 -23.75 66.46 -8.66
C SER A 171 -25.26 66.70 -8.91
N ARG A 172 -26.14 66.34 -7.96
CA ARG A 172 -27.60 66.46 -8.10
C ARG A 172 -28.28 66.86 -6.79
N GLN A 173 -29.16 67.86 -6.83
CA GLN A 173 -29.87 68.40 -5.65
C GLN A 173 -30.79 67.38 -4.94
N LEU A 174 -31.38 66.43 -5.69
CA LEU A 174 -32.14 65.31 -5.12
C LEU A 174 -31.23 64.30 -4.40
N ALA A 175 -30.07 63.98 -5.00
CA ALA A 175 -29.09 63.08 -4.40
C ALA A 175 -28.48 63.70 -3.14
N GLU A 176 -28.23 65.00 -3.14
CA GLU A 176 -27.81 65.77 -1.96
C GLU A 176 -28.83 65.61 -0.81
N SER A 177 -30.10 65.90 -1.09
CA SER A 177 -31.19 65.79 -0.10
C SER A 177 -31.35 64.36 0.44
N LEU A 178 -31.29 63.35 -0.43
CA LEU A 178 -31.38 61.94 -0.04
C LEU A 178 -30.13 61.45 0.71
N SER A 179 -28.94 61.93 0.34
CA SER A 179 -27.67 61.61 1.00
C SER A 179 -27.62 62.17 2.42
N ILE A 180 -28.22 63.33 2.67
CA ILE A 180 -28.35 63.91 4.01
C ILE A 180 -29.27 63.04 4.86
N LEU A 181 -30.44 62.65 4.33
CA LEU A 181 -31.40 61.82 5.06
C LEU A 181 -30.87 60.40 5.34
N LYS A 182 -30.14 59.80 4.39
CA LYS A 182 -29.47 58.51 4.58
C LYS A 182 -28.10 58.62 5.28
N GLN A 183 -27.68 59.82 5.70
CA GLN A 183 -26.41 60.10 6.41
C GLN A 183 -25.13 59.75 5.62
N VAL A 184 -25.21 59.65 4.29
CA VAL A 184 -24.11 59.25 3.38
C VAL A 184 -23.22 60.43 2.96
N ALA A 185 -23.65 61.67 3.25
CA ALA A 185 -23.00 62.90 2.76
C ALA A 185 -21.57 63.15 3.30
N ASP A 186 -21.21 62.58 4.45
CA ASP A 186 -19.91 62.80 5.09
C ASP A 186 -18.77 61.90 4.58
N ILE A 187 -19.08 60.91 3.72
CA ILE A 187 -18.09 59.95 3.19
C ILE A 187 -17.00 60.63 2.33
N HIS A 188 -17.31 61.75 1.67
CA HIS A 188 -16.42 62.47 0.73
C HIS A 188 -15.48 63.50 1.37
N LYS A 189 -15.58 63.72 2.68
CA LYS A 189 -14.70 64.66 3.40
C LYS A 189 -13.38 64.03 3.85
N GLN A 190 -13.13 62.77 3.51
CA GLN A 190 -11.87 62.09 3.83
C GLN A 190 -10.82 62.31 2.72
N PRO A 191 -9.63 62.83 3.04
CA PRO A 191 -8.55 63.02 2.05
C PRO A 191 -7.94 61.71 1.54
N ASP A 192 -8.17 60.60 2.24
CA ASP A 192 -7.65 59.28 1.92
C ASP A 192 -8.74 58.22 2.17
N HIS A 193 -9.39 57.75 1.12
CA HIS A 193 -10.34 56.62 1.18
C HIS A 193 -9.64 55.27 1.46
N SER A 194 -8.34 55.28 1.76
CA SER A 194 -7.50 54.15 2.18
C SER A 194 -7.59 53.86 3.69
N SER A 195 -8.70 54.22 4.35
CA SER A 195 -8.87 53.92 5.77
C SER A 195 -8.83 52.37 5.98
N PRO A 196 -7.97 51.85 6.88
CA PRO A 196 -7.87 50.41 7.15
C PRO A 196 -9.20 49.69 7.47
N PRO A 197 -10.21 50.36 8.08
CA PRO A 197 -11.56 49.84 8.25
C PRO A 197 -12.29 49.40 6.98
N LEU A 198 -12.23 50.23 5.94
CA LEU A 198 -12.99 50.03 4.70
C LEU A 198 -12.34 48.94 3.84
N GLN A 199 -11.00 48.87 3.87
CA GLN A 199 -10.25 47.83 3.19
C GLN A 199 -10.61 46.42 3.69
N ALA A 200 -10.68 46.22 5.01
CA ALA A 200 -11.02 44.91 5.58
C ALA A 200 -12.45 44.44 5.20
N VAL A 201 -13.39 45.37 5.02
CA VAL A 201 -14.74 45.06 4.53
C VAL A 201 -14.70 44.72 3.04
N ASN A 202 -13.95 45.47 2.23
CA ASN A 202 -13.79 45.18 0.80
C ASN A 202 -13.12 43.81 0.57
N ASP A 203 -12.10 43.47 1.36
CA ASP A 203 -11.43 42.17 1.32
C ASP A 203 -12.41 41.02 1.64
N LEU A 204 -13.28 41.20 2.64
CA LEU A 204 -14.33 40.23 2.98
C LEU A 204 -15.36 40.09 1.85
N VAL A 205 -15.79 41.18 1.23
CA VAL A 205 -16.73 41.16 0.10
C VAL A 205 -16.12 40.47 -1.12
N MET A 206 -14.83 40.67 -1.40
CA MET A 206 -14.13 39.93 -2.45
C MET A 206 -14.04 38.43 -2.15
N ALA A 207 -13.76 38.05 -0.90
CA ALA A 207 -13.75 36.65 -0.48
C ALA A 207 -15.14 35.99 -0.61
N ILE A 208 -16.22 36.73 -0.30
CA ILE A 208 -17.61 36.29 -0.52
C ILE A 208 -17.84 35.97 -2.01
N MET A 209 -17.38 36.83 -2.93
CA MET A 209 -17.52 36.60 -4.36
C MET A 209 -16.71 35.40 -4.86
N ASP A 210 -15.48 35.23 -4.38
CA ASP A 210 -14.61 34.12 -4.78
C ASP A 210 -15.15 32.75 -4.35
N VAL A 211 -15.70 32.64 -3.13
CA VAL A 211 -16.37 31.41 -2.67
C VAL A 211 -17.63 31.15 -3.49
N THR A 212 -18.42 32.18 -3.77
CA THR A 212 -19.65 32.08 -4.58
C THR A 212 -19.35 31.52 -5.97
N ARG A 213 -18.32 32.03 -6.66
CA ARG A 213 -17.87 31.49 -7.95
C ARG A 213 -17.50 30.01 -7.86
N CYS A 214 -16.75 29.62 -6.81
CA CYS A 214 -16.35 28.23 -6.62
C CYS A 214 -17.56 27.29 -6.42
N ILE A 215 -18.58 27.74 -5.67
CA ILE A 215 -19.82 26.96 -5.44
C ILE A 215 -20.57 26.75 -6.76
N ILE A 216 -20.74 27.80 -7.58
CA ILE A 216 -21.45 27.71 -8.86
C ILE A 216 -20.69 26.88 -9.90
N ASP A 217 -19.37 27.00 -9.95
CA ASP A 217 -18.53 26.17 -10.80
C ASP A 217 -18.63 24.67 -10.47
N PHE A 218 -18.76 24.36 -9.18
CA PHE A 218 -18.84 23.00 -8.68
C PHE A 218 -20.16 22.31 -9.08
N GLN A 219 -21.27 23.07 -9.10
CA GLN A 219 -22.58 22.58 -9.54
C GLN A 219 -22.55 21.97 -10.95
N ARG A 220 -21.74 22.55 -11.87
CA ARG A 220 -21.59 22.04 -13.24
C ARG A 220 -20.98 20.64 -13.28
N VAL A 221 -20.03 20.34 -12.40
CA VAL A 221 -19.34 19.05 -12.32
C VAL A 221 -20.28 18.00 -11.70
N GLN A 222 -21.05 18.36 -10.68
CA GLN A 222 -22.05 17.48 -10.07
C GLN A 222 -23.14 17.03 -11.07
N TYR A 223 -23.59 17.94 -11.93
CA TYR A 223 -24.57 17.59 -12.98
C TYR A 223 -24.04 16.55 -13.97
N GLN A 224 -22.77 16.63 -14.36
CA GLN A 224 -22.15 15.65 -15.26
C GLN A 224 -22.06 14.26 -14.63
N LEU A 225 -21.80 14.20 -13.33
CA LEU A 225 -21.71 12.96 -12.57
C LEU A 225 -23.07 12.25 -12.44
N GLY A 226 -24.15 13.00 -12.24
CA GLY A 226 -25.51 12.46 -12.12
C GLY A 226 -26.01 11.71 -13.36
N ARG A 227 -25.32 11.85 -14.51
CA ARG A 227 -25.61 11.12 -15.75
C ARG A 227 -24.84 9.81 -15.91
N LEU A 228 -23.89 9.51 -15.03
CA LEU A 228 -23.16 8.25 -15.01
C LEU A 228 -23.84 7.29 -14.02
N ASN A 229 -23.97 6.01 -14.41
CA ASN A 229 -24.75 5.02 -13.66
C ASN A 229 -24.22 4.84 -12.23
N LYS A 230 -25.15 4.93 -11.26
CA LYS A 230 -24.94 4.93 -9.79
C LYS A 230 -24.30 3.68 -9.18
N SER A 231 -24.02 2.61 -9.93
CA SER A 231 -23.85 1.28 -9.35
C SER A 231 -22.43 0.91 -8.89
N LYS A 232 -21.42 1.77 -9.06
CA LYS A 232 -20.04 1.50 -8.60
C LYS A 232 -19.31 2.69 -7.96
N LEU A 233 -20.02 3.77 -7.62
CA LEU A 233 -19.44 5.00 -7.04
C LEU A 233 -19.69 5.15 -5.51
N GLU A 234 -19.74 4.05 -4.77
CA GLU A 234 -19.98 4.05 -3.32
C GLU A 234 -18.80 3.35 -2.62
N PRO A 235 -17.86 4.12 -2.04
CA PRO A 235 -17.97 4.46 -0.62
C PRO A 235 -17.79 5.95 -0.26
N LEU A 236 -17.51 6.82 -1.23
CA LEU A 236 -17.06 8.19 -0.97
C LEU A 236 -18.14 9.26 -1.19
N GLU A 237 -19.31 8.91 -1.73
CA GLU A 237 -20.37 9.87 -2.04
C GLU A 237 -21.27 10.26 -0.84
N ALA A 238 -21.34 9.50 0.25
CA ALA A 238 -22.53 9.59 1.11
C ALA A 238 -22.45 10.38 2.43
N MET A 239 -21.28 10.68 3.04
CA MET A 239 -21.27 11.23 4.42
C MET A 239 -20.67 12.64 4.58
N GLU A 240 -19.51 12.95 3.99
CA GLU A 240 -18.90 14.30 4.13
C GLU A 240 -19.33 15.31 3.04
N ARG A 241 -19.76 14.81 1.87
CA ARG A 241 -19.92 15.64 0.65
C ARG A 241 -21.24 16.41 0.58
N VAL A 242 -22.31 15.92 1.21
CA VAL A 242 -23.65 16.53 1.13
C VAL A 242 -23.79 17.77 2.03
N ASN A 243 -22.97 17.88 3.10
CA ASN A 243 -23.08 18.98 4.06
C ASN A 243 -22.09 20.13 3.80
N TYR A 244 -21.03 19.92 3.01
CA TYR A 244 -20.01 20.95 2.81
C TYR A 244 -20.49 22.17 1.99
N ILE A 245 -21.26 21.96 0.92
CA ILE A 245 -21.84 23.07 0.14
C ILE A 245 -22.79 23.93 1.00
N PRO A 246 -23.78 23.34 1.72
CA PRO A 246 -24.58 24.08 2.70
C PRO A 246 -23.75 24.86 3.73
N ILE A 247 -22.68 24.26 4.27
CA ILE A 247 -21.79 24.92 5.24
C ILE A 247 -21.08 26.12 4.61
N ALA A 248 -20.53 25.97 3.40
CA ALA A 248 -19.87 27.07 2.68
C ALA A 248 -20.87 28.23 2.42
N ILE A 249 -22.11 27.91 2.03
CA ILE A 249 -23.18 28.90 1.83
C ILE A 249 -23.54 29.59 3.14
N TYR A 250 -23.67 28.84 4.24
CA TYR A 250 -23.92 29.39 5.57
C TYR A 250 -22.88 30.44 5.97
N TRP A 251 -21.59 30.09 5.84
CA TRP A 251 -20.49 31.01 6.14
C TRP A 251 -20.48 32.22 5.21
N THR A 252 -20.78 32.02 3.92
CA THR A 252 -20.86 33.11 2.94
C THR A 252 -21.97 34.10 3.31
N ILE A 253 -23.18 33.62 3.62
CA ILE A 253 -24.30 34.49 4.03
C ILE A 253 -24.05 35.13 5.40
N ARG A 254 -23.41 34.43 6.34
CA ARG A 254 -23.00 35.02 7.62
C ARG A 254 -22.04 36.20 7.40
N SER A 255 -21.07 36.05 6.50
CA SER A 255 -20.15 37.12 6.12
C SER A 255 -20.86 38.28 5.44
N VAL A 256 -21.88 38.01 4.60
CA VAL A 256 -22.74 39.05 4.00
C VAL A 256 -23.43 39.90 5.08
N LEU A 257 -24.00 39.27 6.12
CA LEU A 257 -24.67 40.00 7.20
C LEU A 257 -23.70 40.87 8.01
N VAL A 258 -22.51 40.34 8.30
CA VAL A 258 -21.47 41.09 9.03
C VAL A 258 -20.98 42.26 8.19
N ALA A 259 -20.68 42.05 6.90
CA ALA A 259 -20.32 43.12 5.97
C ALA A 259 -21.40 44.20 5.93
N ALA A 260 -22.67 43.82 5.71
CA ALA A 260 -23.80 44.75 5.70
C ALA A 260 -23.89 45.58 6.99
N SER A 261 -23.75 44.96 8.16
CA SER A 261 -23.78 45.66 9.45
C SER A 261 -22.65 46.69 9.58
N LYS A 262 -21.42 46.34 9.18
CA LYS A 262 -20.28 47.29 9.24
C LYS A 262 -20.47 48.44 8.25
N ILE A 263 -20.98 48.16 7.05
CA ILE A 263 -21.26 49.17 6.03
C ILE A 263 -22.36 50.14 6.51
N THR A 264 -23.45 49.63 7.06
CA THR A 264 -24.53 50.47 7.62
C THR A 264 -24.03 51.32 8.79
N ARG A 265 -23.18 50.77 9.68
CA ARG A 265 -22.57 51.54 10.78
C ARG A 265 -21.63 52.63 10.27
N PHE A 266 -20.79 52.31 9.29
CA PHE A 266 -19.93 53.27 8.61
C PHE A 266 -20.74 54.43 8.02
N ILE A 267 -21.82 54.12 7.28
CA ILE A 267 -22.72 55.11 6.69
C ILE A 267 -23.40 55.95 7.76
N SER A 268 -23.90 55.37 8.85
CA SER A 268 -24.62 56.12 9.90
C SER A 268 -23.72 56.99 10.80
N MET A 269 -22.42 56.69 10.89
CA MET A 269 -21.51 57.37 11.83
C MET A 269 -20.49 58.29 11.14
N GLY A 270 -20.35 58.22 9.81
CA GLY A 270 -19.49 59.11 9.02
C GLY A 270 -18.06 59.20 9.54
N LEU A 271 -17.56 60.43 9.70
CA LEU A 271 -16.18 60.74 10.16
C LEU A 271 -15.85 60.26 11.59
N ASN A 272 -16.84 59.90 12.40
CA ASN A 272 -16.64 59.42 13.78
C ASN A 272 -16.55 57.90 13.89
N TYR A 273 -16.68 57.17 12.78
CA TYR A 273 -16.62 55.73 12.79
C TYR A 273 -15.18 55.22 12.89
N VAL A 274 -14.81 54.73 14.07
CA VAL A 274 -13.57 53.99 14.30
C VAL A 274 -13.93 52.53 14.50
N ILE A 275 -13.53 51.66 13.57
CA ILE A 275 -13.64 50.21 13.77
C ILE A 275 -12.80 49.84 14.99
N SER A 276 -13.44 49.26 16.00
CA SER A 276 -12.72 48.74 17.15
C SER A 276 -11.80 47.58 16.75
N GLY A 277 -10.70 47.35 17.48
CA GLY A 277 -9.79 46.22 17.20
C GLY A 277 -10.51 44.87 17.12
N ILE A 278 -11.61 44.70 17.88
CA ILE A 278 -12.47 43.52 17.90
C ILE A 278 -13.26 43.39 16.59
N GLU A 279 -13.88 44.47 16.12
CA GLU A 279 -14.66 44.46 14.86
C GLU A 279 -13.74 44.23 13.64
N LYS A 280 -12.49 44.71 13.69
CA LYS A 280 -11.50 44.41 12.64
C LYS A 280 -11.06 42.96 12.65
N ALA A 281 -10.82 42.39 13.83
CA ALA A 281 -10.47 40.97 13.98
C ALA A 281 -11.59 40.06 13.46
N GLU A 282 -12.86 40.38 13.73
CA GLU A 282 -14.02 39.64 13.22
C GLU A 282 -14.09 39.61 11.68
N LEU A 283 -13.74 40.72 11.01
CA LEU A 283 -13.70 40.78 9.54
C LEU A 283 -12.57 39.92 8.96
N ILE A 284 -11.36 40.01 9.52
CA ILE A 284 -10.20 39.23 9.08
C ILE A 284 -10.47 37.73 9.24
N ASP A 285 -10.98 37.35 10.40
CA ASP A 285 -11.31 35.97 10.77
C ASP A 285 -12.40 35.37 9.85
N LEU A 286 -13.40 36.15 9.43
CA LEU A 286 -14.37 35.69 8.43
C LEU A 286 -13.76 35.58 7.01
N THR A 287 -12.86 36.48 6.64
CA THR A 287 -12.14 36.42 5.36
C THR A 287 -11.25 35.17 5.29
N GLU A 288 -10.57 34.82 6.39
CA GLU A 288 -9.78 33.59 6.53
C GLU A 288 -10.67 32.34 6.42
N VAL A 289 -11.81 32.30 7.12
CA VAL A 289 -12.77 31.19 7.01
C VAL A 289 -13.26 31.02 5.57
N LEU A 290 -13.62 32.09 4.87
CA LEU A 290 -14.05 32.00 3.46
C LEU A 290 -12.92 31.53 2.54
N THR A 291 -11.69 31.96 2.80
CA THR A 291 -10.51 31.51 2.05
C THR A 291 -10.27 30.01 2.24
N GLU A 292 -10.42 29.50 3.47
CA GLU A 292 -10.38 28.07 3.78
C GLU A 292 -11.48 27.31 3.02
N LYS A 293 -12.73 27.81 3.05
CA LYS A 293 -13.85 27.18 2.32
C LYS A 293 -13.59 27.15 0.81
N ARG A 294 -13.04 28.21 0.24
CA ARG A 294 -12.63 28.28 -1.17
C ARG A 294 -11.60 27.21 -1.52
N GLN A 295 -10.51 27.10 -0.76
CA GLN A 295 -9.43 26.13 -1.03
C GLN A 295 -9.96 24.69 -1.00
N ARG A 296 -10.82 24.38 -0.02
CA ARG A 296 -11.40 23.03 0.06
C ARG A 296 -12.41 22.75 -1.05
N LEU A 297 -13.21 23.73 -1.48
CA LEU A 297 -14.07 23.59 -2.66
C LEU A 297 -13.26 23.34 -3.95
N GLN A 298 -12.12 24.01 -4.11
CA GLN A 298 -11.21 23.80 -5.25
C GLN A 298 -10.61 22.40 -5.24
N LYS A 299 -10.10 21.95 -4.09
CA LYS A 299 -9.59 20.58 -3.93
C LYS A 299 -10.68 19.54 -4.23
N LEU A 300 -11.89 19.76 -3.71
CA LEU A 300 -13.02 18.88 -3.98
C LEU A 300 -13.31 18.79 -5.49
N LYS A 301 -13.30 19.93 -6.22
CA LYS A 301 -13.48 19.97 -7.68
C LYS A 301 -12.43 19.13 -8.43
N GLU A 302 -11.17 19.18 -8.01
CA GLU A 302 -10.09 18.37 -8.60
C GLU A 302 -10.30 16.88 -8.37
N ASP A 303 -10.62 16.48 -7.13
CA ASP A 303 -10.91 15.09 -6.77
C ASP A 303 -12.10 14.54 -7.59
N PHE A 304 -13.15 15.35 -7.80
CA PHE A 304 -14.30 14.98 -8.62
C PHE A 304 -13.95 14.82 -10.10
N ASN A 305 -13.14 15.70 -10.67
CA ASN A 305 -12.72 15.59 -12.07
C ASN A 305 -11.89 14.32 -12.30
N SER A 306 -11.02 13.97 -11.35
CA SER A 306 -10.24 12.72 -11.39
C SER A 306 -11.15 11.49 -11.35
N CYS A 307 -12.12 11.48 -10.43
CA CYS A 307 -13.11 10.39 -10.33
C CYS A 307 -13.98 10.27 -11.59
N LEU A 308 -14.38 11.40 -12.18
CA LEU A 308 -15.13 11.43 -13.43
C LEU A 308 -14.33 10.79 -14.58
N GLU A 309 -13.04 11.16 -14.72
CA GLU A 309 -12.15 10.61 -15.73
C GLU A 309 -12.04 9.08 -15.56
N GLU A 310 -11.78 8.61 -14.34
CA GLU A 310 -11.69 7.18 -14.02
C GLU A 310 -12.99 6.41 -14.32
N ALA A 311 -14.14 6.97 -13.95
CA ALA A 311 -15.44 6.36 -14.23
C ALA A 311 -15.71 6.25 -15.74
N THR A 312 -15.34 7.28 -16.53
CA THR A 312 -15.43 7.19 -18.00
C THR A 312 -14.49 6.15 -18.59
N ILE A 313 -13.28 6.01 -18.05
CA ILE A 313 -12.29 5.02 -18.49
C ILE A 313 -12.84 3.60 -18.27
N LEU A 314 -13.34 3.33 -17.06
CA LEU A 314 -13.92 2.03 -16.69
C LEU A 314 -15.12 1.66 -17.57
N LYS A 315 -16.03 2.61 -17.80
CA LYS A 315 -17.22 2.38 -18.64
C LYS A 315 -16.84 2.03 -20.08
N ARG A 316 -15.83 2.70 -20.64
CA ARG A 316 -15.34 2.40 -21.99
C ARG A 316 -14.62 1.06 -22.06
N GLN A 317 -13.82 0.73 -21.05
CA GLN A 317 -13.18 -0.59 -20.93
C GLN A 317 -14.25 -1.70 -20.92
N GLU A 318 -15.33 -1.54 -20.17
CA GLU A 318 -16.46 -2.49 -20.12
C GLU A 318 -17.15 -2.65 -21.48
N ILE A 319 -17.34 -1.56 -22.23
CA ILE A 319 -17.86 -1.60 -23.60
C ILE A 319 -16.92 -2.42 -24.50
N ILE A 320 -15.60 -2.18 -24.46
CA ILE A 320 -14.63 -2.90 -25.28
C ILE A 320 -14.68 -4.41 -24.97
N LYS A 321 -14.73 -4.79 -23.68
CA LYS A 321 -14.87 -6.19 -23.27
C LYS A 321 -16.12 -6.84 -23.84
N SER A 322 -17.27 -6.17 -23.69
CA SER A 322 -18.55 -6.69 -24.19
C SER A 322 -18.55 -6.92 -25.72
N LEU A 323 -17.81 -6.11 -26.47
CA LEU A 323 -17.66 -6.29 -27.91
C LEU A 323 -16.81 -7.54 -28.25
N MET A 324 -15.78 -7.83 -27.45
CA MET A 324 -14.88 -8.98 -27.67
C MET A 324 -15.51 -10.33 -27.33
N GLU A 325 -16.49 -10.36 -26.42
CA GLU A 325 -17.20 -11.58 -26.03
C GLU A 325 -18.13 -12.08 -27.13
N VAL A 326 -18.78 -11.17 -27.85
CA VAL A 326 -19.82 -11.51 -28.84
C VAL A 326 -19.24 -11.52 -30.26
N PRO A 327 -19.40 -12.62 -31.03
CA PRO A 327 -18.97 -12.66 -32.43
C PRO A 327 -19.62 -11.55 -33.25
N GLN A 328 -18.81 -10.75 -33.95
CA GLN A 328 -19.26 -9.66 -34.80
C GLN A 328 -19.31 -10.07 -36.28
N VAL A 329 -19.96 -9.25 -37.11
CA VAL A 329 -19.99 -9.43 -38.58
C VAL A 329 -18.59 -9.35 -39.19
N ASP A 330 -17.77 -8.45 -38.65
CA ASP A 330 -16.33 -8.40 -38.86
C ASP A 330 -15.64 -7.73 -37.66
N ASN A 331 -14.32 -7.81 -37.63
CA ASN A 331 -13.45 -7.28 -36.58
C ASN A 331 -13.43 -5.73 -36.44
N MET A 332 -14.12 -4.97 -37.29
CA MET A 332 -13.97 -3.52 -37.32
C MET A 332 -14.56 -2.78 -36.11
N ASN A 333 -15.61 -3.32 -35.47
CA ASN A 333 -16.18 -2.68 -34.27
C ASN A 333 -15.15 -2.61 -33.13
N ILE A 334 -14.35 -3.67 -32.99
CA ILE A 334 -13.33 -3.79 -31.93
C ILE A 334 -12.08 -3.04 -32.32
N LEU A 335 -11.63 -3.14 -33.58
CA LEU A 335 -10.51 -2.33 -34.06
C LEU A 335 -10.80 -0.83 -33.92
N ARG A 336 -12.02 -0.37 -34.24
CA ARG A 336 -12.40 1.02 -33.99
C ARG A 336 -12.41 1.36 -32.51
N ALA A 337 -12.90 0.46 -31.65
CA ALA A 337 -12.90 0.70 -30.20
C ALA A 337 -11.47 0.76 -29.60
N LEU A 338 -10.50 0.04 -30.18
CA LEU A 338 -9.10 0.03 -29.75
C LEU A 338 -8.29 1.21 -30.33
N PHE A 339 -8.54 1.61 -31.57
CA PHE A 339 -7.71 2.59 -32.29
C PHE A 339 -8.36 3.96 -32.49
N TYR A 340 -9.66 4.14 -32.20
CA TYR A 340 -10.31 5.46 -32.28
C TYR A 340 -10.39 6.08 -30.89
N TYR A 341 -9.77 7.26 -30.74
CA TYR A 341 -9.85 8.05 -29.52
C TYR A 341 -10.49 9.40 -29.82
N LYS A 342 -11.54 9.77 -29.07
CA LYS A 342 -12.28 11.04 -29.22
C LYS A 342 -12.80 11.32 -30.64
N ASN A 343 -13.23 10.29 -31.37
CA ASN A 343 -13.70 10.35 -32.76
C ASN A 343 -12.62 10.76 -33.79
N ASP A 344 -11.34 10.69 -33.42
CA ASP A 344 -10.23 10.86 -34.36
C ASP A 344 -9.68 9.48 -34.77
N PRO A 345 -9.77 9.08 -36.06
CA PRO A 345 -9.27 7.80 -36.52
C PRO A 345 -7.74 7.80 -36.54
N GLN A 346 -7.11 6.95 -35.72
CA GLN A 346 -5.67 6.73 -35.84
C GLN A 346 -5.35 6.05 -37.18
N GLN A 347 -4.39 6.64 -37.90
CA GLN A 347 -3.80 6.01 -39.08
C GLN A 347 -2.72 5.01 -38.65
N LEU A 348 -2.74 3.84 -39.28
CA LEU A 348 -1.67 2.85 -39.16
C LEU A 348 -0.51 3.26 -40.06
N ILE A 349 0.71 3.03 -39.61
CA ILE A 349 1.92 3.27 -40.39
C ILE A 349 2.52 1.95 -40.82
N GLN A 350 2.95 1.86 -42.07
CA GLN A 350 3.81 0.79 -42.56
C GLN A 350 4.81 1.38 -43.55
N LYS A 351 6.11 1.15 -43.34
CA LYS A 351 7.18 1.74 -44.18
C LYS A 351 7.04 3.25 -44.42
N GLN A 352 6.63 4.00 -43.38
CA GLN A 352 6.42 5.46 -43.40
C GLN A 352 5.20 5.92 -44.22
N GLU A 353 4.41 5.02 -44.80
CA GLU A 353 3.13 5.31 -45.42
C GLU A 353 1.98 5.15 -44.42
N LYS A 354 0.90 5.93 -44.61
CA LYS A 354 -0.27 5.98 -43.73
C LYS A 354 -1.42 5.20 -44.33
N PHE A 355 -2.02 4.32 -43.54
CA PHE A 355 -3.12 3.44 -43.92
C PHE A 355 -4.31 3.60 -42.97
N GLU A 356 -5.51 3.41 -43.50
CA GLU A 356 -6.73 3.32 -42.68
C GLU A 356 -6.89 1.92 -42.07
N LEU A 357 -7.63 1.81 -40.97
CA LEU A 357 -7.91 0.52 -40.32
C LEU A 357 -8.61 -0.50 -41.23
N GLU A 358 -9.23 -0.05 -42.32
CA GLU A 358 -9.93 -0.89 -43.29
C GLU A 358 -9.04 -1.97 -43.92
N VAL A 359 -7.71 -1.77 -43.91
CA VAL A 359 -6.74 -2.79 -44.36
C VAL A 359 -6.75 -4.06 -43.50
N LEU A 360 -7.29 -4.01 -42.29
CA LEU A 360 -7.38 -5.11 -41.32
C LEU A 360 -8.74 -5.85 -41.36
N ARG A 361 -9.72 -5.35 -42.13
CA ARG A 361 -11.08 -5.88 -42.15
C ARG A 361 -11.10 -7.35 -42.55
N LYS A 362 -11.79 -8.19 -41.76
CA LYS A 362 -11.97 -9.65 -41.99
C LYS A 362 -10.64 -10.43 -42.05
N LYS A 363 -9.56 -9.87 -41.50
CA LYS A 363 -8.27 -10.54 -41.34
C LYS A 363 -8.08 -11.00 -39.89
N LEU A 364 -7.18 -11.96 -39.70
CA LEU A 364 -6.61 -12.32 -38.40
C LEU A 364 -5.59 -11.24 -38.02
N VAL A 365 -5.83 -10.53 -36.92
CA VAL A 365 -4.99 -9.43 -36.47
C VAL A 365 -4.22 -9.85 -35.23
N LEU A 366 -2.90 -9.83 -35.31
CA LEU A 366 -1.99 -10.05 -34.18
C LEU A 366 -1.58 -8.67 -33.63
N LEU A 367 -2.10 -8.31 -32.47
CA LEU A 367 -1.70 -7.11 -31.75
C LEU A 367 -0.44 -7.39 -30.94
N LEU A 368 0.72 -6.95 -31.46
CA LEU A 368 1.99 -6.99 -30.74
C LEU A 368 2.01 -5.86 -29.72
N ILE A 369 1.89 -6.17 -28.43
CA ILE A 369 1.89 -5.18 -27.34
C ILE A 369 3.23 -5.29 -26.62
N SER A 370 3.97 -4.19 -26.53
CA SER A 370 5.27 -4.16 -25.85
C SER A 370 5.59 -2.78 -25.32
N ASP A 371 6.59 -2.70 -24.44
CA ASP A 371 7.30 -1.45 -24.23
C ASP A 371 8.27 -1.17 -25.40
N LEU A 372 9.02 -0.07 -25.32
CA LEU A 372 10.06 0.26 -26.32
C LEU A 372 11.34 -0.57 -26.16
N ASP A 373 11.42 -1.41 -25.12
CA ASP A 373 12.56 -2.28 -24.79
C ASP A 373 12.43 -3.69 -25.38
N ILE A 374 11.44 -3.93 -26.24
CA ILE A 374 11.31 -5.17 -27.02
C ILE A 374 12.64 -5.56 -27.70
N SER A 375 13.07 -6.80 -27.47
CA SER A 375 14.38 -7.26 -27.93
C SER A 375 14.41 -7.49 -29.45
N GLU A 376 15.57 -7.31 -30.07
CA GLU A 376 15.74 -7.60 -31.51
C GLU A 376 15.43 -9.06 -31.85
N GLU A 377 15.65 -9.97 -30.91
CA GLU A 377 15.31 -11.39 -31.07
C GLU A 377 13.80 -11.62 -31.13
N ASP A 378 13.05 -10.95 -30.24
CA ASP A 378 11.58 -11.02 -30.23
C ASP A 378 11.02 -10.48 -31.55
N ILE A 379 11.59 -9.38 -32.09
CA ILE A 379 11.22 -8.84 -33.40
C ILE A 379 11.52 -9.85 -34.52
N ARG A 380 12.69 -10.51 -34.52
CA ARG A 380 13.06 -11.51 -35.55
C ARG A 380 12.13 -12.71 -35.58
N ILE A 381 11.67 -13.18 -34.42
CA ILE A 381 10.73 -14.31 -34.34
C ILE A 381 9.39 -13.93 -34.93
N VAL A 382 8.90 -12.72 -34.63
CA VAL A 382 7.68 -12.17 -35.23
C VAL A 382 7.86 -11.94 -36.75
N GLU A 383 9.05 -11.53 -37.18
CA GLU A 383 9.37 -11.37 -38.60
C GLU A 383 9.38 -12.69 -39.37
N ASP A 384 9.86 -13.78 -38.76
CA ASP A 384 9.86 -15.12 -39.38
C ASP A 384 8.43 -15.61 -39.66
N ILE A 385 7.51 -15.46 -38.69
CA ILE A 385 6.10 -15.83 -38.90
C ILE A 385 5.43 -14.93 -39.93
N TYR A 386 5.72 -13.62 -39.93
CA TYR A 386 5.12 -12.68 -40.88
C TYR A 386 5.62 -12.94 -42.31
N SER A 387 6.91 -13.23 -42.49
CA SER A 387 7.51 -13.56 -43.78
C SER A 387 6.99 -14.89 -44.35
N LYS A 388 6.73 -15.89 -43.50
CA LYS A 388 6.12 -17.17 -43.90
C LYS A 388 4.65 -17.01 -44.30
N SER A 389 3.93 -16.06 -43.69
CA SER A 389 2.55 -15.76 -44.06
C SER A 389 2.43 -15.11 -45.45
N THR A 390 3.42 -14.30 -45.84
CA THR A 390 3.42 -13.52 -47.10
C THR A 390 3.96 -14.31 -48.31
N THR A 391 4.61 -15.45 -48.08
CA THR A 391 5.18 -16.31 -49.15
C THR A 391 4.22 -17.38 -49.68
N LYS A 392 3.07 -17.62 -49.03
CA LYS A 392 2.02 -18.51 -49.54
C LYS A 392 1.33 -17.88 -50.76
N THR A 393 1.27 -18.60 -51.89
CA THR A 393 0.53 -18.18 -53.11
C THR A 393 -0.85 -18.85 -53.17
N GLY A 394 -1.91 -18.07 -53.44
CA GLY A 394 -3.30 -18.56 -53.57
C GLY A 394 -4.33 -17.84 -52.69
N HIS A 395 -5.54 -18.41 -52.54
CA HIS A 395 -6.68 -17.84 -51.77
C HIS A 395 -6.44 -17.69 -50.25
N GLN A 396 -5.27 -18.10 -49.74
CA GLN A 396 -4.84 -17.97 -48.35
C GLN A 396 -3.79 -16.87 -48.11
N ALA A 397 -3.33 -16.18 -49.18
CA ALA A 397 -2.43 -15.03 -49.06
C ALA A 397 -3.15 -13.83 -48.39
N ASN A 398 -2.46 -13.08 -47.52
CA ASN A 398 -2.96 -11.88 -46.82
C ASN A 398 -4.07 -12.07 -45.77
N ARG A 399 -4.18 -13.24 -45.14
CA ARG A 399 -5.16 -13.45 -44.04
C ARG A 399 -4.67 -12.93 -42.67
N LEU A 400 -3.36 -12.81 -42.47
CA LEU A 400 -2.75 -12.41 -41.20
C LEU A 400 -2.10 -11.04 -41.33
N GLU A 401 -2.39 -10.13 -40.40
CA GLU A 401 -1.69 -8.85 -40.25
C GLU A 401 -1.26 -8.66 -38.81
N ILE A 402 -0.14 -7.94 -38.62
CA ILE A 402 0.39 -7.62 -37.30
C ILE A 402 0.29 -6.11 -37.10
N VAL A 403 -0.12 -5.68 -35.90
CA VAL A 403 -0.14 -4.26 -35.51
C VAL A 403 0.64 -4.10 -34.21
N TRP A 404 1.65 -3.23 -34.21
CA TRP A 404 2.42 -2.91 -33.01
C TRP A 404 1.75 -1.79 -32.19
N LEU A 405 1.55 -2.09 -30.91
CA LEU A 405 0.99 -1.24 -29.86
C LEU A 405 2.06 -0.98 -28.77
N PRO A 406 2.87 0.08 -28.91
CA PRO A 406 3.86 0.48 -27.91
C PRO A 406 3.19 1.11 -26.67
N ILE A 407 3.31 0.48 -25.50
CA ILE A 407 2.78 1.01 -24.24
C ILE A 407 3.89 1.77 -23.50
N ILE A 408 3.60 3.01 -23.12
CA ILE A 408 4.47 3.88 -22.30
C ILE A 408 3.77 4.13 -20.96
N ASP A 409 4.45 3.83 -19.85
CA ASP A 409 3.86 3.85 -18.50
C ASP A 409 3.43 5.26 -18.04
N GLN A 410 4.24 6.29 -18.32
CA GLN A 410 3.90 7.67 -18.00
C GLN A 410 3.80 8.53 -19.27
N PRO A 411 2.72 9.31 -19.47
CA PRO A 411 2.59 10.20 -20.61
C PRO A 411 3.76 11.18 -20.76
N LYS A 412 4.37 11.59 -19.64
CA LYS A 412 5.53 12.49 -19.60
C LYS A 412 6.79 11.88 -20.24
N ASP A 413 6.93 10.56 -20.22
CA ASP A 413 8.10 9.88 -20.78
C ASP A 413 8.17 10.03 -22.30
N TRP A 414 7.01 10.13 -22.97
CA TRP A 414 6.93 10.37 -24.41
C TRP A 414 7.44 11.76 -24.85
N GLU A 415 7.40 12.75 -23.96
CA GLU A 415 7.89 14.10 -24.27
C GLU A 415 9.42 14.14 -24.44
N ARG A 416 10.12 13.11 -23.96
CA ARG A 416 11.58 13.03 -24.02
C ARG A 416 12.06 12.61 -25.42
N GLU A 417 13.08 13.30 -25.91
CA GLU A 417 13.61 13.09 -27.26
C GLU A 417 14.23 11.70 -27.45
N ASP A 418 14.90 11.16 -26.42
CA ASP A 418 15.48 9.82 -26.44
C ASP A 418 14.44 8.71 -26.64
N THR A 419 13.24 8.90 -26.08
CA THR A 419 12.11 7.98 -26.18
C THR A 419 11.54 7.96 -27.60
N LYS A 420 11.44 9.13 -28.25
CA LYS A 420 11.00 9.25 -29.65
C LYS A 420 11.99 8.60 -30.61
N VAL A 421 13.28 8.89 -30.48
CA VAL A 421 14.34 8.27 -31.30
C VAL A 421 14.35 6.75 -31.15
N LYS A 422 14.16 6.24 -29.92
CA LYS A 422 14.07 4.81 -29.65
C LYS A 422 12.87 4.17 -30.35
N PHE A 423 11.71 4.84 -30.29
CA PHE A 423 10.51 4.40 -31.00
C PHE A 423 10.73 4.35 -32.52
N GLU A 424 11.25 5.40 -33.14
CA GLU A 424 11.51 5.46 -34.59
C GLU A 424 12.49 4.36 -35.05
N LYS A 425 13.53 4.10 -34.25
CA LYS A 425 14.48 3.02 -34.53
C LYS A 425 13.81 1.65 -34.52
N LYS A 426 12.93 1.37 -33.56
CA LYS A 426 12.18 0.11 -33.51
C LYS A 426 11.12 0.03 -34.61
N GLN A 427 10.43 1.13 -34.87
CA GLN A 427 9.43 1.24 -35.92
C GLN A 427 10.00 0.93 -37.31
N SER A 428 11.19 1.44 -37.62
CA SER A 428 11.86 1.20 -38.91
C SER A 428 12.36 -0.22 -39.10
N ALA A 429 12.59 -0.97 -38.01
CA ALA A 429 12.93 -2.39 -38.06
C ALA A 429 11.71 -3.30 -38.32
N MET A 430 10.49 -2.82 -38.08
CA MET A 430 9.27 -3.63 -38.21
C MET A 430 8.66 -3.51 -39.62
N LYS A 431 8.28 -4.66 -40.20
CA LYS A 431 7.70 -4.74 -41.56
C LYS A 431 6.18 -4.62 -41.59
N TRP A 432 5.53 -4.71 -40.43
CA TRP A 432 4.07 -4.71 -40.26
C TRP A 432 3.54 -3.34 -39.82
N TYR A 433 2.25 -3.25 -39.50
CA TYR A 433 1.60 -1.99 -39.13
C TYR A 433 1.97 -1.55 -37.71
N THR A 434 1.96 -0.25 -37.46
CA THR A 434 2.21 0.34 -36.15
C THR A 434 1.35 1.59 -35.97
N VAL A 435 1.03 1.96 -34.73
CA VAL A 435 0.37 3.24 -34.46
C VAL A 435 1.28 4.42 -34.82
N HIS A 436 0.68 5.55 -35.19
CA HIS A 436 1.45 6.75 -35.54
C HIS A 436 2.30 7.27 -34.38
N GLN A 437 1.71 7.35 -33.18
CA GLN A 437 2.38 7.79 -31.96
C GLN A 437 1.79 7.04 -30.74
N PRO A 438 2.64 6.55 -29.81
CA PRO A 438 2.18 5.88 -28.59
C PRO A 438 1.23 6.72 -27.73
N SER A 439 1.39 8.04 -27.70
CA SER A 439 0.55 8.97 -26.94
C SER A 439 -0.92 9.00 -27.38
N LEU A 440 -1.22 8.51 -28.58
CA LEU A 440 -2.59 8.46 -29.08
C LEU A 440 -3.35 7.24 -28.54
N ILE A 441 -2.65 6.22 -28.04
CA ILE A 441 -3.27 5.04 -27.44
C ILE A 441 -4.08 5.48 -26.22
N ALA A 442 -5.37 5.18 -26.23
CA ALA A 442 -6.30 5.60 -25.20
C ALA A 442 -5.94 4.95 -23.85
N LYS A 443 -6.12 5.70 -22.74
CA LYS A 443 -5.83 5.19 -21.38
C LYS A 443 -6.60 3.91 -21.06
N GLU A 444 -7.82 3.81 -21.57
CA GLU A 444 -8.71 2.66 -21.46
C GLU A 444 -8.13 1.40 -22.12
N VAL A 445 -7.42 1.56 -23.25
CA VAL A 445 -6.77 0.46 -23.98
C VAL A 445 -5.48 0.03 -23.27
N ILE A 446 -4.73 0.97 -22.70
CA ILE A 446 -3.57 0.66 -21.86
C ILE A 446 -4.03 -0.11 -20.61
N LYS A 447 -5.11 0.34 -19.96
CA LYS A 447 -5.70 -0.34 -18.80
C LYS A 447 -6.19 -1.74 -19.16
N LEU A 448 -6.88 -1.89 -20.30
CA LEU A 448 -7.29 -3.19 -20.85
C LEU A 448 -6.09 -4.13 -21.05
N ALA A 449 -5.02 -3.65 -21.67
CA ALA A 449 -3.82 -4.45 -21.90
C ALA A 449 -3.17 -4.93 -20.60
N LYS A 450 -3.10 -4.06 -19.58
CA LYS A 450 -2.50 -4.39 -18.27
C LYS A 450 -3.37 -5.33 -17.43
N GLU A 451 -4.67 -5.09 -17.39
CA GLU A 451 -5.59 -5.82 -16.49
C GLU A 451 -6.11 -7.12 -17.12
N GLU A 452 -6.53 -7.09 -18.39
CA GLU A 452 -7.17 -8.25 -19.04
C GLU A 452 -6.20 -9.14 -19.80
N TRP A 453 -5.23 -8.53 -20.48
CA TRP A 453 -4.22 -9.28 -21.24
C TRP A 453 -2.92 -9.48 -20.45
N HIS A 454 -2.91 -9.03 -19.19
CA HIS A 454 -1.81 -9.19 -18.23
C HIS A 454 -0.45 -8.66 -18.75
N PHE A 455 -0.47 -7.59 -19.55
CA PHE A 455 0.74 -6.91 -19.97
C PHE A 455 1.41 -6.23 -18.77
N GLY A 456 2.59 -6.74 -18.38
CA GLY A 456 3.45 -6.11 -17.39
C GLY A 456 4.58 -5.29 -18.04
N LYS A 457 5.50 -6.00 -18.69
CA LYS A 457 6.66 -5.46 -19.44
C LYS A 457 7.14 -6.38 -20.56
N GLN A 458 6.93 -7.69 -20.42
CA GLN A 458 7.26 -8.64 -21.49
C GLN A 458 6.31 -8.46 -22.67
N PRO A 459 6.80 -8.53 -23.92
CA PRO A 459 5.96 -8.40 -25.09
C PRO A 459 4.94 -9.55 -25.15
N ILE A 460 3.70 -9.22 -25.47
CA ILE A 460 2.61 -10.18 -25.68
C ILE A 460 2.02 -10.01 -27.09
N ILE A 461 1.39 -11.05 -27.63
CA ILE A 461 0.66 -10.97 -28.91
C ILE A 461 -0.79 -11.37 -28.70
N VAL A 462 -1.70 -10.40 -28.74
CA VAL A 462 -3.14 -10.70 -28.65
C VAL A 462 -3.67 -11.01 -30.04
N VAL A 463 -4.34 -12.15 -30.21
CA VAL A 463 -4.88 -12.59 -31.50
C VAL A 463 -6.36 -12.27 -31.57
N ILE A 464 -6.73 -11.41 -32.52
CA ILE A 464 -8.12 -11.05 -32.82
C ILE A 464 -8.51 -11.70 -34.15
N ASP A 465 -9.57 -12.52 -34.15
CA ASP A 465 -10.04 -13.19 -35.36
C ASP A 465 -10.82 -12.25 -36.31
N ALA A 466 -11.26 -12.78 -37.44
CA ALA A 466 -11.98 -12.01 -38.45
C ALA A 466 -13.37 -11.52 -37.98
N GLN A 467 -13.92 -12.15 -36.93
CA GLN A 467 -15.19 -11.83 -36.27
C GLN A 467 -14.98 -10.89 -35.07
N GLY A 468 -13.73 -10.50 -34.79
CA GLY A 468 -13.37 -9.60 -33.71
C GLY A 468 -13.19 -10.28 -32.35
N GLN A 469 -13.36 -11.59 -32.23
CA GLN A 469 -13.17 -12.25 -30.94
C GLN A 469 -11.68 -12.43 -30.63
N VAL A 470 -11.34 -12.43 -29.34
CA VAL A 470 -9.98 -12.74 -28.88
C VAL A 470 -9.77 -14.25 -28.95
N ALA A 471 -9.10 -14.69 -30.01
CA ALA A 471 -8.77 -16.09 -30.28
C ALA A 471 -7.64 -16.63 -29.37
N CYS A 472 -6.74 -15.75 -28.95
CA CYS A 472 -5.71 -16.02 -27.95
C CYS A 472 -5.30 -14.72 -27.27
N PRO A 473 -5.35 -14.63 -25.92
CA PRO A 473 -4.95 -13.42 -25.19
C PRO A 473 -3.44 -13.18 -25.22
N ASP A 474 -2.63 -14.23 -25.42
CA ASP A 474 -1.19 -14.10 -25.67
C ASP A 474 -0.64 -15.27 -26.49
N ALA A 475 -0.35 -15.05 -27.75
CA ALA A 475 0.22 -16.02 -28.67
C ALA A 475 1.77 -16.04 -28.69
N PHE A 476 2.45 -15.17 -27.94
CA PHE A 476 3.92 -15.17 -27.88
C PHE A 476 4.47 -16.56 -27.49
N PRO A 477 3.91 -17.25 -26.47
CA PRO A 477 4.37 -18.58 -26.09
C PRO A 477 4.23 -19.60 -27.21
N MET A 478 3.07 -19.68 -27.87
CA MET A 478 2.87 -20.65 -28.95
C MET A 478 3.73 -20.34 -30.18
N ILE A 479 4.01 -19.06 -30.47
CA ILE A 479 4.92 -18.66 -31.55
C ILE A 479 6.34 -19.15 -31.26
N TYR A 480 6.83 -19.02 -30.02
CA TYR A 480 8.15 -19.54 -29.63
C TYR A 480 8.25 -21.07 -29.72
N VAL A 481 7.15 -21.78 -29.48
CA VAL A 481 7.11 -23.25 -29.45
C VAL A 481 6.87 -23.84 -30.84
N TRP A 482 5.98 -23.26 -31.63
CA TRP A 482 5.52 -23.88 -32.88
C TRP A 482 5.88 -23.06 -34.12
N GLY A 483 6.33 -21.82 -33.94
CA GLY A 483 6.54 -20.88 -35.04
C GLY A 483 5.26 -20.72 -35.85
N TYR A 484 5.39 -20.79 -37.17
CA TYR A 484 4.25 -20.65 -38.08
C TYR A 484 3.33 -21.89 -38.12
N GLU A 485 3.72 -23.04 -37.55
CA GLU A 485 2.83 -24.21 -37.43
C GLU A 485 1.63 -23.95 -36.51
N ALA A 486 1.71 -22.93 -35.64
CA ALA A 486 0.61 -22.52 -34.78
C ALA A 486 -0.53 -21.77 -35.50
N ASP A 487 -0.37 -21.34 -36.76
CA ASP A 487 -1.40 -20.65 -37.54
C ASP A 487 -2.73 -21.45 -37.52
N PRO A 488 -3.87 -20.86 -37.08
CA PRO A 488 -4.20 -19.44 -36.94
C PRO A 488 -3.97 -18.82 -35.55
N PHE A 489 -3.04 -19.34 -34.76
CA PHE A 489 -2.62 -18.84 -33.44
C PHE A 489 -3.76 -18.77 -32.40
N THR A 490 -4.66 -19.76 -32.44
CA THR A 490 -5.77 -19.90 -31.49
C THR A 490 -5.39 -20.83 -30.34
N ILE A 491 -6.07 -20.70 -29.19
CA ILE A 491 -5.94 -21.66 -28.07
C ILE A 491 -6.20 -23.09 -28.54
N SER A 492 -7.24 -23.30 -29.36
CA SER A 492 -7.58 -24.62 -29.90
C SER A 492 -6.50 -25.19 -30.84
N ALA A 493 -5.82 -24.35 -31.62
CA ALA A 493 -4.69 -24.79 -32.44
C ALA A 493 -3.50 -25.22 -31.58
N ALA A 494 -3.20 -24.46 -30.51
CA ALA A 494 -2.17 -24.85 -29.55
C ALA A 494 -2.50 -26.19 -28.86
N GLU A 495 -3.76 -26.40 -28.46
CA GLU A 495 -4.20 -27.70 -27.90
C GLU A 495 -4.02 -28.85 -28.88
N ALA A 496 -4.35 -28.65 -30.16
CA ALA A 496 -4.21 -29.68 -31.19
C ALA A 496 -2.74 -30.08 -31.38
N LEU A 497 -1.83 -29.10 -31.45
CA LEU A 497 -0.38 -29.33 -31.57
C LEU A 497 0.19 -30.07 -30.36
N TRP A 498 -0.23 -29.71 -29.15
CA TRP A 498 0.16 -30.41 -27.93
C TRP A 498 -0.39 -31.84 -27.84
N LYS A 499 -1.52 -32.14 -28.51
CA LYS A 499 -2.08 -33.51 -28.61
C LYS A 499 -1.39 -34.34 -29.69
N GLU A 500 -0.97 -33.72 -30.78
CA GLU A 500 -0.31 -34.39 -31.91
C GLU A 500 1.16 -34.74 -31.60
N LYS A 501 1.89 -33.83 -30.95
CA LYS A 501 3.34 -33.96 -30.74
C LYS A 501 3.65 -34.57 -29.36
N SER A 502 4.52 -35.57 -29.35
CA SER A 502 5.04 -36.15 -28.11
C SER A 502 6.08 -35.25 -27.45
N TRP A 503 6.06 -35.20 -26.12
CA TRP A 503 7.11 -34.53 -25.33
C TRP A 503 8.42 -35.31 -25.37
N ASN A 504 9.38 -34.81 -26.15
CA ASN A 504 10.66 -35.46 -26.38
C ASN A 504 11.74 -34.42 -26.76
N LEU A 505 12.98 -34.89 -26.95
CA LEU A 505 14.12 -34.04 -27.29
C LEU A 505 13.99 -33.36 -28.67
N GLU A 506 13.29 -33.98 -29.63
CA GLU A 506 13.02 -33.39 -30.95
C GLU A 506 12.14 -32.15 -30.82
N LEU A 507 11.12 -32.18 -29.97
CA LEU A 507 10.26 -31.03 -29.70
C LEU A 507 11.04 -29.88 -29.02
N LEU A 508 11.92 -30.22 -28.07
CA LEU A 508 12.77 -29.25 -27.36
C LEU A 508 13.75 -28.54 -28.30
N LEU A 509 14.45 -29.28 -29.16
CA LEU A 509 15.48 -28.73 -30.05
C LEU A 509 14.93 -28.25 -31.40
N GLY A 510 13.66 -28.56 -31.70
CA GLY A 510 12.96 -28.18 -32.92
C GLY A 510 13.15 -26.70 -33.28
N GLY A 511 13.68 -26.44 -34.48
CA GLY A 511 13.90 -25.08 -34.98
C GLY A 511 15.09 -24.32 -34.38
N ILE A 512 15.85 -24.90 -33.44
CA ILE A 512 17.02 -24.26 -32.83
C ILE A 512 18.31 -24.63 -33.58
N ASP A 513 18.56 -25.92 -33.80
CA ASP A 513 19.80 -26.39 -34.43
C ASP A 513 19.55 -27.67 -35.26
N GLN A 514 19.36 -27.48 -36.57
CA GLN A 514 19.05 -28.57 -37.51
C GLN A 514 20.16 -29.64 -37.62
N PRO A 515 21.46 -29.28 -37.67
CA PRO A 515 22.53 -30.28 -37.62
C PRO A 515 22.49 -31.21 -36.39
N ILE A 516 22.19 -30.66 -35.21
CA ILE A 516 22.07 -31.47 -33.98
C ILE A 516 20.82 -32.35 -34.03
N LEU A 517 19.70 -31.81 -34.50
CA LEU A 517 18.46 -32.60 -34.71
C LEU A 517 18.66 -33.75 -35.71
N ASP A 518 19.32 -33.51 -36.83
CA ASP A 518 19.63 -34.54 -37.83
C ASP A 518 20.52 -35.66 -37.25
N LEU A 519 21.45 -35.29 -36.36
CA LEU A 519 22.32 -36.25 -35.66
C LEU A 519 21.57 -37.08 -34.61
N ILE A 520 20.52 -36.52 -34.00
CA ILE A 520 19.62 -37.21 -33.07
C ILE A 520 18.72 -38.18 -33.84
N ASN A 521 18.13 -37.71 -34.95
CA ASN A 521 17.20 -38.49 -35.78
C ASN A 521 17.85 -39.71 -36.46
N LYS A 522 19.13 -39.61 -36.84
CA LYS A 522 19.89 -40.73 -37.44
C LYS A 522 20.27 -41.83 -36.44
N SER A 523 20.21 -41.55 -35.14
CA SER A 523 20.77 -42.38 -34.06
C SER A 523 19.72 -42.75 -33.01
N LYS A 524 18.66 -43.45 -33.41
CA LYS A 524 17.51 -43.78 -32.54
C LYS A 524 17.85 -44.57 -31.26
N ASN A 525 18.99 -45.27 -31.24
CA ASN A 525 19.40 -46.10 -30.10
C ASN A 525 20.58 -45.54 -29.30
N ASP A 526 21.15 -44.39 -29.70
CA ASP A 526 22.31 -43.81 -29.02
C ASP A 526 21.85 -43.00 -27.79
N CYS A 527 22.73 -42.91 -26.78
CA CYS A 527 22.52 -42.04 -25.63
C CYS A 527 22.90 -40.60 -26.00
N ILE A 528 22.00 -39.64 -25.77
CA ILE A 528 22.25 -38.21 -25.99
C ILE A 528 22.24 -37.52 -24.63
N CYS A 529 23.28 -36.76 -24.32
CA CYS A 529 23.41 -36.03 -23.07
C CYS A 529 23.42 -34.52 -23.34
N LEU A 530 22.38 -33.82 -22.88
CA LEU A 530 22.39 -32.37 -22.74
C LEU A 530 23.04 -32.01 -21.41
N TYR A 531 24.02 -31.12 -21.41
CA TYR A 531 24.68 -30.68 -20.18
C TYR A 531 25.02 -29.19 -20.19
N GLY A 532 25.18 -28.62 -19.01
CA GLY A 532 25.48 -27.21 -18.83
C GLY A 532 25.85 -26.87 -17.39
N GLY A 533 26.21 -25.61 -17.16
CA GLY A 533 26.64 -25.09 -15.85
C GLY A 533 27.68 -23.98 -15.97
N GLU A 534 28.06 -23.39 -14.84
CA GLU A 534 29.15 -22.40 -14.76
C GLU A 534 30.46 -22.98 -14.18
N ASP A 535 30.37 -24.17 -13.57
CA ASP A 535 31.51 -24.85 -12.95
C ASP A 535 32.39 -25.52 -14.03
N MET A 536 33.46 -24.84 -14.40
CA MET A 536 34.41 -25.31 -15.41
C MET A 536 35.17 -26.57 -14.97
N GLU A 537 35.41 -26.76 -13.67
CA GLU A 537 36.07 -27.97 -13.16
C GLU A 537 35.13 -29.16 -13.32
N TRP A 538 33.86 -28.99 -12.94
CA TRP A 538 32.83 -30.00 -13.17
C TRP A 538 32.66 -30.32 -14.65
N ILE A 539 32.57 -29.31 -15.52
CA ILE A 539 32.41 -29.51 -16.98
C ILE A 539 33.55 -30.36 -17.52
N ASN A 540 34.80 -30.01 -17.19
CA ASN A 540 35.98 -30.75 -17.65
C ASN A 540 35.98 -32.20 -17.14
N MET A 541 35.67 -32.41 -15.85
CA MET A 541 35.61 -33.75 -15.27
C MET A 541 34.49 -34.60 -15.89
N PHE A 542 33.33 -34.00 -16.12
CA PHE A 542 32.16 -34.67 -16.70
C PHE A 542 32.39 -35.05 -18.17
N GLU A 543 32.97 -34.14 -18.97
CA GLU A 543 33.32 -34.40 -20.37
C GLU A 543 34.34 -35.54 -20.55
N ILE A 544 35.23 -35.74 -19.57
CA ILE A 544 36.19 -36.86 -19.59
C ILE A 544 35.52 -38.15 -19.11
N ARG A 545 34.80 -38.08 -17.99
CA ARG A 545 34.32 -39.27 -17.29
C ARG A 545 33.11 -39.90 -17.97
N ALA A 546 32.14 -39.12 -18.43
CA ALA A 546 30.90 -39.65 -19.00
C ALA A 546 31.15 -40.53 -20.25
N PRO A 547 31.96 -40.11 -21.25
CA PRO A 547 32.28 -40.97 -22.39
C PRO A 547 33.05 -42.23 -22.00
N SER A 548 33.97 -42.14 -21.04
CA SER A 548 34.76 -43.28 -20.56
C SER A 548 33.88 -44.37 -19.94
N VAL A 549 32.91 -43.97 -19.12
CA VAL A 549 31.96 -44.89 -18.48
C VAL A 549 31.05 -45.54 -19.52
N VAL A 550 30.51 -44.75 -20.46
CA VAL A 550 29.62 -45.27 -21.51
C VAL A 550 30.35 -46.24 -22.44
N GLN A 551 31.61 -45.95 -22.79
CA GLN A 551 32.45 -46.86 -23.56
C GLN A 551 32.71 -48.17 -22.81
N ALA A 552 32.97 -48.11 -21.50
CA ALA A 552 33.14 -49.31 -20.66
C ALA A 552 31.85 -50.14 -20.55
N ALA A 553 30.69 -49.49 -20.61
CA ALA A 553 29.38 -50.12 -20.67
C ALA A 553 29.01 -50.65 -22.09
N LYS A 554 29.87 -50.45 -23.09
CA LYS A 554 29.65 -50.80 -24.51
C LYS A 554 28.42 -50.12 -25.15
N ASP A 555 28.14 -48.87 -24.77
CA ASP A 555 27.10 -48.04 -25.37
C ASP A 555 27.73 -46.79 -26.04
N VAL A 556 26.93 -45.96 -26.71
CA VAL A 556 27.37 -44.76 -27.44
C VAL A 556 26.78 -43.51 -26.80
N LEU A 557 27.63 -42.53 -26.46
CA LEU A 557 27.23 -41.23 -25.88
C LEU A 557 27.54 -40.08 -26.84
N LYS A 558 26.53 -39.27 -27.16
CA LYS A 558 26.71 -37.96 -27.81
C LYS A 558 26.43 -36.86 -26.79
N MET A 559 27.36 -35.92 -26.64
CA MET A 559 27.24 -34.83 -25.67
C MET A 559 26.97 -33.50 -26.38
N VAL A 560 25.97 -32.76 -25.89
CA VAL A 560 25.58 -31.43 -26.40
C VAL A 560 25.61 -30.43 -25.25
N TYR A 561 26.46 -29.42 -25.38
CA TYR A 561 26.55 -28.34 -24.39
C TYR A 561 25.49 -27.27 -24.65
N VAL A 562 24.61 -27.05 -23.66
CA VAL A 562 23.45 -26.14 -23.73
C VAL A 562 23.59 -24.90 -22.84
N GLY A 563 24.63 -24.86 -22.01
CA GLY A 563 24.92 -23.70 -21.14
C GLY A 563 23.99 -23.61 -19.93
N LYS A 564 23.95 -22.43 -19.30
CA LYS A 564 23.18 -22.17 -18.07
C LYS A 564 21.98 -21.29 -18.38
N TRP A 565 20.88 -21.50 -17.66
CA TRP A 565 19.77 -20.57 -17.68
C TRP A 565 20.14 -19.27 -16.95
N LYS A 566 19.85 -18.13 -17.56
CA LYS A 566 19.98 -16.80 -16.95
C LYS A 566 18.62 -16.12 -16.99
N SER A 567 18.10 -15.67 -15.85
CA SER A 567 16.83 -14.96 -15.79
C SER A 567 16.92 -13.61 -16.53
N ASN A 568 15.79 -13.15 -17.09
CA ASN A 568 15.70 -11.97 -17.94
C ASN A 568 16.22 -10.66 -17.28
N GLU A 569 16.25 -10.57 -15.95
CA GLU A 569 16.75 -9.38 -15.23
C GLU A 569 18.27 -9.19 -15.32
N GLN A 570 19.05 -10.23 -15.63
CA GLN A 570 20.51 -10.14 -15.71
C GLN A 570 21.04 -9.84 -17.12
N LEU A 571 20.18 -9.87 -18.15
CA LEU A 571 20.58 -9.65 -19.54
C LEU A 571 20.69 -8.17 -19.93
N GLN A 572 20.06 -7.24 -19.19
CA GLN A 572 20.17 -5.81 -19.49
C GLN A 572 21.45 -5.14 -18.95
N ILE A 573 22.20 -5.79 -18.05
CA ILE A 573 23.34 -5.16 -17.35
C ILE A 573 24.71 -5.53 -17.95
N TYR A 574 24.83 -6.61 -18.74
CA TYR A 574 26.14 -7.12 -19.16
C TYR A 574 26.54 -6.93 -20.63
N ASP A 575 25.70 -6.36 -21.48
CA ASP A 575 25.98 -6.31 -22.92
C ASP A 575 26.91 -5.17 -23.38
N THR A 576 27.65 -4.53 -22.46
CA THR A 576 28.70 -3.56 -22.84
C THR A 576 30.11 -3.85 -22.32
N LYS A 577 30.34 -4.86 -21.46
CA LYS A 577 31.70 -5.15 -20.97
C LYS A 577 31.94 -6.63 -20.67
N SER A 578 32.15 -7.44 -21.69
CA SER A 578 33.09 -8.56 -21.55
C SER A 578 33.85 -8.78 -22.86
N ASN A 579 35.09 -8.30 -22.85
CA ASN A 579 36.09 -8.58 -23.86
C ASN A 579 36.26 -10.10 -24.02
N GLY A 580 36.41 -10.53 -25.26
CA GLY A 580 36.62 -11.92 -25.64
C GLY A 580 37.77 -12.57 -24.87
N GLN A 581 37.42 -13.57 -24.06
CA GLN A 581 38.29 -14.71 -23.82
C GLN A 581 37.70 -15.90 -24.56
N ASN A 582 38.38 -16.27 -25.65
CA ASN A 582 38.11 -17.49 -26.41
C ASN A 582 38.30 -18.71 -25.49
N LEU A 583 37.22 -19.40 -25.16
CA LEU A 583 37.24 -20.73 -24.55
C LEU A 583 37.91 -21.71 -25.53
N LYS A 584 39.14 -22.16 -25.24
CA LYS A 584 39.73 -23.34 -25.86
C LYS A 584 39.25 -24.59 -25.10
N LEU A 585 38.08 -25.11 -25.46
CA LEU A 585 37.70 -26.50 -25.15
C LEU A 585 38.49 -27.46 -26.05
N SER A 586 38.73 -28.69 -25.57
CA SER A 586 39.47 -29.73 -26.28
C SER A 586 38.84 -29.98 -27.65
N LYS A 587 39.63 -29.73 -28.71
CA LYS A 587 39.29 -30.12 -30.08
C LYS A 587 39.18 -31.64 -30.09
N GLU A 588 37.96 -32.17 -30.23
CA GLU A 588 37.62 -33.18 -31.26
C GLU A 588 36.32 -33.99 -31.04
N LYS A 589 35.54 -33.88 -29.94
CA LYS A 589 34.37 -34.78 -29.77
C LYS A 589 33.03 -34.24 -29.25
N ASN A 590 32.92 -33.00 -28.73
CA ASN A 590 31.68 -32.50 -28.11
C ASN A 590 30.99 -31.42 -28.96
N LEU A 591 29.67 -31.52 -29.16
CA LEU A 591 28.84 -30.56 -29.91
C LEU A 591 28.44 -29.41 -28.99
N LYS A 592 28.69 -28.16 -29.40
CA LYS A 592 28.38 -26.97 -28.60
C LYS A 592 27.37 -26.09 -29.33
N LEU A 593 26.24 -25.79 -28.68
CA LEU A 593 25.30 -24.79 -29.20
C LEU A 593 25.95 -23.40 -29.21
N SER A 594 25.68 -22.61 -30.26
CA SER A 594 26.06 -21.20 -30.30
C SER A 594 25.42 -20.43 -29.12
N LYS A 595 26.00 -19.29 -28.70
CA LYS A 595 25.39 -18.48 -27.62
C LYS A 595 23.94 -18.08 -27.94
N GLU A 596 23.67 -17.78 -29.21
CA GLU A 596 22.33 -17.47 -29.71
C GLU A 596 21.38 -18.67 -29.58
N ASN A 597 21.82 -19.86 -29.98
CA ASN A 597 21.00 -21.08 -29.90
C ASN A 597 20.78 -21.55 -28.45
N GLN A 598 21.74 -21.31 -27.54
CA GLN A 598 21.53 -21.53 -26.10
C GLN A 598 20.42 -20.63 -25.55
N MET A 599 20.42 -19.33 -25.92
CA MET A 599 19.36 -18.41 -25.53
C MET A 599 18.00 -18.83 -26.11
N LYS A 600 17.95 -19.19 -27.40
CA LYS A 600 16.73 -19.69 -28.06
C LYS A 600 16.20 -20.95 -27.37
N PHE A 601 17.07 -21.89 -27.01
CA PHE A 601 16.70 -23.10 -26.26
C PHE A 601 15.96 -22.77 -24.97
N TRP A 602 16.55 -21.92 -24.14
CA TRP A 602 15.94 -21.63 -22.85
C TRP A 602 14.68 -20.76 -22.96
N LYS A 603 14.67 -19.76 -23.85
CA LYS A 603 13.45 -18.98 -24.13
C LYS A 603 12.32 -19.88 -24.63
N ARG A 604 12.62 -20.83 -25.52
CA ARG A 604 11.64 -21.81 -26.00
C ARG A 604 11.11 -22.68 -24.86
N LEU A 605 11.96 -23.17 -23.96
CA LEU A 605 11.55 -23.99 -22.81
C LEU A 605 10.62 -23.23 -21.85
N VAL A 606 10.92 -21.95 -21.54
CA VAL A 606 10.03 -21.10 -20.72
C VAL A 606 8.68 -20.89 -21.41
N ASN A 607 8.68 -20.60 -22.71
CA ASN A 607 7.46 -20.41 -23.48
C ASN A 607 6.65 -21.70 -23.67
N MET A 608 7.27 -22.88 -23.63
CA MET A 608 6.53 -24.15 -23.51
C MET A 608 5.72 -24.21 -22.22
N GLY A 609 6.31 -23.78 -21.09
CA GLY A 609 5.62 -23.71 -19.81
C GLY A 609 4.45 -22.73 -19.83
N HIS A 610 4.68 -21.51 -20.35
CA HIS A 610 3.61 -20.51 -20.49
C HIS A 610 2.49 -20.99 -21.41
N SER A 611 2.81 -21.62 -22.55
CA SER A 611 1.82 -22.22 -23.44
C SER A 611 0.98 -23.30 -22.75
N ARG A 612 1.58 -24.11 -21.86
CA ARG A 612 0.82 -25.09 -21.07
C ARG A 612 -0.11 -24.42 -20.05
N MET A 613 0.35 -23.39 -19.35
CA MET A 613 -0.45 -22.65 -18.38
C MET A 613 -1.69 -22.02 -19.04
N GLN A 614 -1.55 -21.50 -20.26
CA GLN A 614 -2.68 -20.95 -21.04
C GLN A 614 -3.75 -21.98 -21.38
N LEU A 615 -3.40 -23.27 -21.44
CA LEU A 615 -4.34 -24.38 -21.63
C LEU A 615 -4.97 -24.86 -20.31
N GLY A 616 -4.83 -24.07 -19.23
CA GLY A 616 -5.31 -24.41 -17.88
C GLY A 616 -4.54 -25.54 -17.22
N LYS A 617 -3.35 -25.91 -17.73
CA LYS A 617 -2.52 -26.97 -17.13
C LYS A 617 -1.73 -26.42 -15.95
N THR A 618 -1.81 -27.11 -14.83
CA THR A 618 -1.06 -26.78 -13.62
C THR A 618 0.20 -27.65 -13.50
N ILE A 619 1.14 -27.22 -12.66
CA ILE A 619 2.36 -27.98 -12.35
C ILE A 619 2.02 -29.32 -11.68
N TYR A 620 0.87 -29.45 -11.05
CA TYR A 620 0.51 -30.66 -10.28
C TYR A 620 -0.11 -31.74 -11.15
N GLU A 621 -0.89 -31.36 -12.17
CA GLU A 621 -1.67 -32.31 -12.98
C GLU A 621 -0.99 -32.69 -14.29
N ASP A 622 -0.07 -31.87 -14.78
CA ASP A 622 0.53 -32.04 -16.10
C ASP A 622 2.00 -32.47 -16.02
N THR A 623 2.27 -33.71 -16.44
CA THR A 623 3.60 -34.32 -16.42
C THR A 623 4.63 -33.56 -17.28
N ILE A 624 4.17 -32.93 -18.36
CA ILE A 624 5.03 -32.14 -19.26
C ILE A 624 5.41 -30.82 -18.58
N MET A 625 4.47 -30.21 -17.87
CA MET A 625 4.72 -29.01 -17.07
C MET A 625 5.70 -29.27 -15.91
N GLN A 626 5.57 -30.43 -15.23
CA GLN A 626 6.55 -30.88 -14.23
C GLN A 626 7.95 -31.03 -14.82
N ASP A 627 8.02 -31.63 -16.01
CA ASP A 627 9.26 -31.85 -16.73
C ASP A 627 9.94 -30.55 -17.16
N ILE A 628 9.17 -29.56 -17.64
CA ILE A 628 9.67 -28.22 -18.00
C ILE A 628 10.29 -27.53 -16.79
N ILE A 629 9.61 -27.55 -15.64
CA ILE A 629 10.10 -26.92 -14.39
C ILE A 629 11.36 -27.64 -13.88
N SER A 630 11.38 -28.98 -13.97
CA SER A 630 12.56 -29.76 -13.62
C SER A 630 13.78 -29.33 -14.44
N LEU A 631 13.63 -29.16 -15.75
CA LEU A 631 14.69 -28.72 -16.65
C LEU A 631 15.15 -27.27 -16.36
N LEU A 632 14.22 -26.36 -16.10
CA LEU A 632 14.55 -24.96 -15.73
C LEU A 632 15.31 -24.89 -14.39
N ASN A 633 14.89 -25.68 -13.39
CA ASN A 633 15.55 -25.74 -12.10
C ASN A 633 16.97 -26.34 -12.19
N LEU A 634 17.16 -27.36 -13.02
CA LEU A 634 18.50 -27.89 -13.32
C LEU A 634 19.38 -26.82 -13.96
N GLY A 635 18.85 -26.11 -14.96
CA GLY A 635 19.53 -25.03 -15.65
C GLY A 635 19.87 -23.82 -14.78
N ALA A 636 19.08 -23.55 -13.73
CA ALA A 636 19.29 -22.44 -12.80
C ALA A 636 20.30 -22.78 -11.68
N SER A 637 20.61 -24.06 -11.48
CA SER A 637 21.49 -24.49 -10.38
C SER A 637 22.91 -23.89 -10.51
N SER A 638 23.55 -23.64 -9.36
CA SER A 638 24.90 -23.06 -9.28
C SER A 638 26.01 -24.03 -9.71
N GLY A 639 25.70 -25.33 -9.82
CA GLY A 639 26.62 -26.37 -10.28
C GLY A 639 26.37 -26.80 -11.73
N GLY A 640 27.05 -27.87 -12.15
CA GLY A 640 26.72 -28.53 -13.40
C GLY A 640 25.33 -29.19 -13.37
N TRP A 641 24.82 -29.56 -14.54
CA TRP A 641 23.62 -30.39 -14.68
C TRP A 641 23.72 -31.24 -15.95
N ALA A 642 23.01 -32.36 -15.97
CA ALA A 642 22.94 -33.20 -17.15
C ALA A 642 21.57 -33.88 -17.30
N VAL A 643 21.13 -33.99 -18.55
CA VAL A 643 19.93 -34.72 -18.97
C VAL A 643 20.35 -35.73 -20.01
N ILE A 644 20.13 -37.01 -19.73
CA ILE A 644 20.47 -38.10 -20.63
C ILE A 644 19.19 -38.70 -21.20
N CYS A 645 19.16 -38.80 -22.53
CA CYS A 645 18.07 -39.33 -23.33
C CYS A 645 18.52 -40.61 -24.06
N ARG A 646 17.58 -41.49 -24.38
CA ARG A 646 17.80 -42.58 -25.35
C ARG A 646 17.00 -42.27 -26.60
N GLY A 647 17.68 -42.03 -27.72
CA GLY A 647 17.04 -41.36 -28.86
C GLY A 647 16.46 -40.02 -28.42
N SER A 648 15.16 -39.80 -28.64
CA SER A 648 14.48 -38.56 -28.23
C SER A 648 13.79 -38.64 -26.85
N ASP A 649 13.77 -39.79 -26.18
CA ASP A 649 13.07 -39.96 -24.89
C ASP A 649 13.94 -39.57 -23.69
N PHE A 650 13.42 -38.72 -22.80
CA PHE A 650 14.09 -38.36 -21.54
C PHE A 650 14.19 -39.57 -20.61
N ARG A 651 15.41 -39.90 -20.14
CA ARG A 651 15.63 -41.02 -19.21
C ARG A 651 16.14 -40.57 -17.86
N ILE A 652 17.13 -39.68 -17.84
CA ILE A 652 17.80 -39.26 -16.60
C ILE A 652 17.88 -37.73 -16.59
N LYS A 653 17.52 -37.14 -15.46
CA LYS A 653 17.62 -35.70 -15.17
C LYS A 653 18.31 -35.56 -13.82
N ALA A 654 19.52 -35.01 -13.79
CA ALA A 654 20.32 -35.01 -12.56
C ALA A 654 21.17 -33.75 -12.39
N LYS A 655 21.36 -33.35 -11.12
CA LYS A 655 22.30 -32.29 -10.75
C LYS A 655 23.74 -32.78 -10.97
N GLY A 656 24.64 -31.85 -11.25
CA GLY A 656 26.00 -32.13 -11.70
C GLY A 656 26.81 -32.96 -10.69
N LYS A 657 26.77 -32.59 -9.42
CA LYS A 657 27.48 -33.34 -8.36
C LYS A 657 26.99 -34.80 -8.28
N GLN A 658 25.68 -34.99 -8.36
CA GLN A 658 25.03 -36.30 -8.25
C GLN A 658 25.38 -37.22 -9.43
N ILE A 659 25.27 -36.71 -10.66
CA ILE A 659 25.57 -37.51 -11.84
C ILE A 659 27.07 -37.78 -11.96
N LEU A 660 27.92 -36.80 -11.65
CA LEU A 660 29.38 -37.00 -11.70
C LEU A 660 29.84 -38.01 -10.65
N TYR A 661 29.32 -37.94 -9.42
CA TYR A 661 29.58 -38.93 -8.38
C TYR A 661 29.17 -40.34 -8.82
N SER A 662 27.99 -40.47 -9.44
CA SER A 662 27.50 -41.77 -9.92
C SER A 662 28.37 -42.36 -11.03
N LEU A 663 28.90 -41.51 -11.91
CA LEU A 663 29.85 -41.91 -12.95
C LEU A 663 31.25 -42.23 -12.39
N LEU A 664 31.70 -41.54 -11.34
CA LEU A 664 32.95 -41.85 -10.66
C LEU A 664 32.89 -43.24 -10.01
N ASN A 665 31.79 -43.57 -9.35
CA ASN A 665 31.56 -44.85 -8.67
C ASN A 665 31.00 -45.95 -9.58
N PHE A 666 31.27 -45.88 -10.89
CA PHE A 666 30.84 -46.89 -11.87
C PHE A 666 31.18 -48.33 -11.45
N CYS A 667 32.31 -48.54 -10.77
CA CYS A 667 32.73 -49.85 -10.30
C CYS A 667 31.72 -50.54 -9.37
N GLU A 668 30.88 -49.77 -8.67
CA GLU A 668 29.91 -50.28 -7.69
C GLU A 668 28.63 -50.83 -8.35
N TRP A 669 28.32 -50.38 -9.56
CA TRP A 669 27.08 -50.75 -10.25
C TRP A 669 27.28 -51.29 -11.67
N LYS A 670 28.52 -51.36 -12.16
CA LYS A 670 28.86 -51.90 -13.50
C LYS A 670 28.28 -53.29 -13.77
N ASP A 671 28.16 -54.13 -12.75
CA ASP A 671 27.71 -55.51 -12.88
C ASP A 671 26.18 -55.60 -13.07
N ASN A 672 25.45 -54.53 -12.73
CA ASN A 672 24.00 -54.43 -12.88
C ASN A 672 23.57 -54.11 -14.33
N ILE A 673 24.49 -53.72 -15.22
CA ILE A 673 24.23 -53.39 -16.64
C ILE A 673 23.77 -54.63 -17.45
N ARG A 674 23.85 -55.84 -16.89
CA ARG A 674 23.36 -57.05 -17.56
C ARG A 674 21.84 -57.21 -17.49
N ARG A 675 21.14 -56.49 -16.59
CA ARG A 675 19.67 -56.56 -16.37
C ARG A 675 19.14 -55.29 -15.67
N PRO A 676 19.53 -54.07 -16.08
CA PRO A 676 18.97 -53.32 -17.22
C PRO A 676 20.07 -52.76 -18.15
N ASP A 677 19.75 -52.11 -19.28
CA ASP A 677 20.74 -51.42 -20.12
C ASP A 677 21.53 -50.33 -19.33
N PHE A 678 22.57 -49.75 -19.91
CA PHE A 678 23.43 -48.76 -19.23
C PHE A 678 22.62 -47.67 -18.52
N LEU A 679 21.59 -47.13 -19.19
CA LEU A 679 20.74 -46.08 -18.65
C LEU A 679 19.85 -46.59 -17.52
N GLY A 680 19.24 -47.77 -17.65
CA GLY A 680 18.43 -48.32 -16.56
C GLY A 680 19.27 -48.69 -15.33
N ALA A 681 20.51 -49.15 -15.51
CA ALA A 681 21.43 -49.39 -14.40
C ALA A 681 21.85 -48.09 -13.70
N LEU A 682 22.16 -47.04 -14.48
CA LEU A 682 22.48 -45.71 -13.95
C LEU A 682 21.28 -45.05 -13.25
N GLU A 683 20.08 -45.17 -13.83
CA GLU A 683 18.84 -44.66 -13.25
C GLU A 683 18.51 -45.36 -11.92
N HIS A 684 18.64 -46.68 -11.88
CA HIS A 684 18.46 -47.45 -10.64
C HIS A 684 19.49 -47.06 -9.58
N TYR A 685 20.76 -46.87 -9.97
CA TYR A 685 21.81 -46.42 -9.05
C TYR A 685 21.56 -45.01 -8.51
N LEU A 686 21.11 -44.08 -9.36
CA LEU A 686 20.73 -42.72 -8.96
C LEU A 686 19.54 -42.72 -7.98
N LYS A 687 18.57 -43.64 -8.16
CA LYS A 687 17.45 -43.82 -7.23
C LYS A 687 17.88 -44.43 -5.88
N MET A 688 18.84 -45.34 -5.89
CA MET A 688 19.32 -46.04 -4.68
C MET A 688 20.31 -45.22 -3.87
N ASN A 689 21.03 -44.28 -4.48
CA ASN A 689 21.94 -43.34 -3.83
C ASN A 689 21.44 -41.89 -3.99
N PRO A 690 20.34 -41.50 -3.31
CA PRO A 690 19.71 -40.19 -3.46
C PRO A 690 20.49 -39.07 -2.73
N GLY A 691 21.82 -39.18 -2.64
CA GLY A 691 22.68 -38.10 -2.16
C GLY A 691 22.43 -36.83 -2.98
N HIS A 692 21.57 -35.98 -2.44
CA HIS A 692 20.89 -34.82 -3.02
C HIS A 692 19.73 -35.06 -4.02
N VAL A 693 18.53 -35.22 -3.44
CA VAL A 693 17.20 -34.71 -3.87
C VAL A 693 16.60 -35.34 -5.14
N ASP A 694 15.81 -36.40 -4.91
CA ASP A 694 14.83 -36.96 -5.86
C ASP A 694 13.54 -36.13 -5.80
N VAL A 695 13.30 -35.27 -6.81
CA VAL A 695 12.13 -34.39 -6.88
C VAL A 695 10.81 -35.19 -6.76
N TYR A 696 10.77 -36.45 -7.22
CA TYR A 696 9.59 -37.30 -7.13
C TYR A 696 9.36 -37.81 -5.70
N LYS A 697 10.44 -38.14 -4.98
CA LYS A 697 10.38 -38.48 -3.55
C LYS A 697 10.06 -37.27 -2.68
N HIS A 698 10.52 -36.07 -3.04
CA HIS A 698 10.16 -34.83 -2.34
C HIS A 698 8.71 -34.40 -2.57
N ILE A 699 8.18 -34.56 -3.79
CA ILE A 699 6.76 -34.32 -4.06
C ILE A 699 5.91 -35.34 -3.31
N LYS A 700 6.26 -36.63 -3.38
CA LYS A 700 5.54 -37.67 -2.65
C LYS A 700 5.62 -37.52 -1.13
N SER A 701 6.79 -37.19 -0.56
CA SER A 701 6.93 -36.94 0.87
C SER A 701 6.26 -35.64 1.30
N HIS A 702 6.18 -34.62 0.43
CA HIS A 702 5.38 -33.42 0.69
C HIS A 702 3.87 -33.75 0.66
N GLU A 703 3.41 -34.54 -0.31
CA GLU A 703 2.04 -35.06 -0.36
C GLU A 703 1.71 -35.97 0.83
N GLU A 704 2.63 -36.83 1.28
CA GLU A 704 2.47 -37.68 2.48
C GLU A 704 2.39 -36.82 3.75
N ILE A 705 3.21 -35.78 3.88
CA ILE A 705 3.11 -34.82 4.99
C ILE A 705 1.77 -34.08 4.90
N MET A 706 1.38 -33.58 3.72
CA MET A 706 0.09 -32.92 3.50
C MET A 706 -1.11 -33.84 3.82
N ASP A 707 -1.06 -35.11 3.41
CA ASP A 707 -2.11 -36.12 3.66
C ASP A 707 -2.25 -36.42 5.16
N ILE A 708 -1.11 -36.50 5.88
CA ILE A 708 -1.08 -36.61 7.34
C ILE A 708 -1.80 -35.42 8.00
N PHE A 709 -1.62 -34.20 7.49
CA PHE A 709 -2.24 -32.97 8.03
C PHE A 709 -3.70 -32.74 7.56
N GLU A 710 -4.08 -33.11 6.35
CA GLU A 710 -5.39 -32.81 5.74
C GLU A 710 -6.41 -33.95 5.83
N ARG A 711 -6.00 -35.23 5.73
CA ARG A 711 -6.93 -36.37 5.54
C ARG A 711 -7.14 -37.26 6.76
N THR A 712 -6.32 -37.14 7.80
CA THR A 712 -6.41 -38.02 8.98
C THR A 712 -6.56 -37.26 10.30
N PRO A 713 -7.79 -37.09 10.83
CA PRO A 713 -8.07 -36.33 12.07
C PRO A 713 -7.52 -36.94 13.38
N LYS A 714 -6.66 -37.98 13.31
CA LYS A 714 -6.20 -38.79 14.45
C LYS A 714 -4.76 -39.32 14.28
N VAL A 715 -3.88 -38.61 13.59
CA VAL A 715 -2.45 -38.95 13.57
C VAL A 715 -1.82 -38.31 14.81
N GLY A 716 -1.26 -39.10 15.72
CA GLY A 716 -0.65 -38.57 16.94
C GLY A 716 0.47 -37.57 16.63
N CYS A 717 0.78 -36.68 17.58
CA CYS A 717 1.87 -35.71 17.40
C CYS A 717 3.25 -36.34 17.11
N MET A 718 3.42 -37.61 17.45
CA MET A 718 4.66 -38.35 17.23
C MET A 718 4.85 -38.72 15.77
N GLU A 719 3.80 -39.16 15.09
CA GLU A 719 3.82 -39.45 13.66
C GLU A 719 4.11 -38.19 12.84
N ILE A 720 3.59 -37.04 13.28
CA ILE A 720 3.94 -35.73 12.70
C ILE A 720 5.42 -35.41 12.91
N LEU A 721 5.92 -35.55 14.14
CA LEU A 721 7.33 -35.29 14.40
C LEU A 721 8.24 -36.25 13.62
N LYS A 722 7.88 -37.54 13.52
CA LYS A 722 8.59 -38.55 12.71
C LYS A 722 8.61 -38.16 11.23
N ALA A 723 7.51 -37.67 10.69
CA ALA A 723 7.42 -37.20 9.31
C ALA A 723 8.30 -35.95 9.06
N LEU A 724 8.34 -35.01 10.02
CA LEU A 724 9.16 -33.80 9.91
C LEU A 724 10.68 -34.10 10.00
N VAL A 725 11.08 -35.05 10.87
CA VAL A 725 12.49 -35.40 11.09
C VAL A 725 12.94 -36.68 10.34
N SER A 726 12.19 -37.08 9.32
CA SER A 726 12.48 -38.23 8.44
C SER A 726 12.83 -39.52 9.20
N ALA A 727 12.18 -39.74 10.35
CA ALA A 727 12.53 -40.80 11.28
C ALA A 727 11.80 -42.12 10.96
N THR A 728 12.52 -43.23 11.05
CA THR A 728 11.94 -44.59 11.10
C THR A 728 11.90 -45.09 12.54
N ASP A 729 11.07 -46.10 12.84
CA ASP A 729 10.80 -46.54 14.23
C ASP A 729 12.04 -46.98 15.02
N ASP A 730 13.14 -47.36 14.34
CA ASP A 730 14.39 -47.79 14.96
C ASP A 730 15.45 -46.67 15.08
N TRP A 731 15.17 -45.45 14.59
CA TRP A 731 16.14 -44.34 14.59
C TRP A 731 16.03 -43.48 15.85
N GLN A 732 17.18 -42.91 16.27
CA GLN A 732 17.27 -41.92 17.35
C GLN A 732 17.60 -40.54 16.75
N PRO A 733 16.62 -39.87 16.12
CA PRO A 733 16.85 -38.65 15.35
C PRO A 733 17.04 -37.41 16.24
N LEU A 734 16.66 -37.48 17.51
CA LEU A 734 16.74 -36.37 18.45
C LEU A 734 17.94 -36.52 19.38
N VAL A 735 18.43 -35.40 19.90
CA VAL A 735 19.42 -35.28 20.96
C VAL A 735 18.73 -34.60 22.14
N CYS A 736 18.84 -35.21 23.32
CA CYS A 736 18.34 -34.62 24.56
C CYS A 736 19.28 -33.49 25.01
N GLY A 737 18.76 -32.28 25.21
CA GLY A 737 19.58 -31.11 25.56
C GLY A 737 20.30 -31.22 26.90
N THR A 738 19.80 -31.99 27.86
CA THR A 738 20.43 -32.17 29.18
C THR A 738 21.46 -33.29 29.22
N THR A 739 21.14 -34.45 28.66
CA THR A 739 22.02 -35.64 28.68
C THR A 739 22.97 -35.69 27.49
N LYS A 740 22.69 -34.92 26.43
CA LYS A 740 23.38 -34.92 25.13
C LYS A 740 23.38 -36.30 24.44
N GLN A 741 22.53 -37.22 24.89
CA GLN A 741 22.38 -38.53 24.28
C GLN A 741 21.34 -38.50 23.16
N ARG A 742 21.53 -39.39 22.18
CA ARG A 742 20.54 -39.61 21.13
C ARG A 742 19.35 -40.39 21.68
N VAL A 743 18.17 -39.97 21.27
CA VAL A 743 16.90 -40.43 21.81
C VAL A 743 15.87 -40.62 20.70
N SER A 744 14.97 -41.59 20.87
CA SER A 744 13.85 -41.82 19.95
C SER A 744 12.73 -40.80 20.22
N VAL A 745 12.00 -40.45 19.16
CA VAL A 745 10.79 -39.61 19.23
C VAL A 745 9.76 -40.20 20.20
N ASP A 746 9.70 -41.53 20.33
CA ASP A 746 8.69 -42.22 21.13
C ASP A 746 8.73 -41.89 22.63
N LEU A 747 9.85 -41.34 23.14
CA LEU A 747 9.95 -40.87 24.53
C LEU A 747 9.04 -39.67 24.83
N LEU A 748 8.66 -38.91 23.79
CA LEU A 748 7.79 -37.75 23.91
C LEU A 748 6.29 -38.11 23.91
N LYS A 749 5.93 -39.39 23.71
CA LYS A 749 4.54 -39.90 23.69
C LYS A 749 3.74 -39.60 24.96
N ARG A 750 4.41 -39.47 26.11
CA ARG A 750 3.77 -39.25 27.41
C ARG A 750 3.38 -37.79 27.65
N LYS A 751 3.83 -36.86 26.79
CA LYS A 751 3.57 -35.41 26.93
C LYS A 751 2.19 -35.04 26.38
N LYS A 752 1.51 -34.07 27.01
CA LYS A 752 0.20 -33.55 26.59
C LYS A 752 0.29 -32.55 25.45
N SER A 753 1.40 -31.82 25.32
CA SER A 753 1.63 -30.90 24.21
C SER A 753 3.08 -30.89 23.76
N LEU A 754 3.31 -30.75 22.46
CA LEU A 754 4.65 -30.65 21.88
C LEU A 754 4.84 -29.27 21.28
N LEU A 755 5.91 -28.57 21.67
CA LEU A 755 6.23 -27.24 21.19
C LEU A 755 7.41 -27.31 20.22
N LEU A 756 7.15 -27.12 18.94
CA LEU A 756 8.17 -27.13 17.88
C LEU A 756 8.75 -25.73 17.70
N LEU A 757 10.00 -25.54 18.14
CA LEU A 757 10.74 -24.32 17.93
C LEU A 757 11.35 -24.35 16.53
N LEU A 758 10.86 -23.51 15.62
CA LEU A 758 11.34 -23.42 14.24
C LEU A 758 12.16 -22.14 14.09
N SER A 759 13.40 -22.25 13.66
CA SER A 759 14.29 -21.10 13.47
C SER A 759 15.42 -21.42 12.48
N GLY A 760 16.15 -20.40 12.01
CA GLY A 760 17.48 -20.62 11.43
C GLY A 760 18.49 -21.07 12.50
N CYS A 761 19.72 -21.40 12.07
CA CYS A 761 20.84 -21.68 12.99
C CYS A 761 21.40 -20.42 13.68
N ASN A 762 21.12 -19.25 13.10
CA ASN A 762 21.61 -17.93 13.50
C ASN A 762 20.74 -17.26 14.60
N ILE A 763 20.06 -18.04 15.45
CA ILE A 763 19.30 -17.49 16.59
C ILE A 763 20.24 -16.60 17.41
N SER A 764 19.83 -15.36 17.69
CA SER A 764 20.65 -14.46 18.52
C SER A 764 20.85 -15.04 19.93
N GLU A 765 21.95 -14.70 20.60
CA GLU A 765 22.17 -15.13 22.00
C GLU A 765 21.08 -14.55 22.92
N GLU A 766 20.58 -13.35 22.60
CA GLU A 766 19.50 -12.71 23.31
C GLU A 766 18.17 -13.47 23.16
N GLU A 767 17.77 -13.86 21.95
CA GLU A 767 16.58 -14.69 21.72
C GLU A 767 16.70 -16.08 22.34
N LEU A 768 17.90 -16.68 22.31
CA LEU A 768 18.13 -17.97 22.93
C LEU A 768 17.98 -17.88 24.46
N ALA A 769 18.51 -16.83 25.08
CA ALA A 769 18.39 -16.60 26.52
C ALA A 769 16.92 -16.40 26.95
N VAL A 770 16.11 -15.72 26.14
CA VAL A 770 14.65 -15.58 26.32
C VAL A 770 13.98 -16.95 26.38
N LEU A 771 14.26 -17.80 25.39
CA LEU A 771 13.68 -19.16 25.32
C LEU A 771 14.15 -20.05 26.48
N MET A 772 15.42 -19.93 26.88
CA MET A 772 15.98 -20.65 28.04
C MET A 772 15.28 -20.27 29.33
N GLN A 773 15.03 -18.97 29.55
CA GLN A 773 14.32 -18.49 30.73
C GLN A 773 12.88 -19.03 30.77
N ILE A 774 12.16 -19.00 29.65
CA ILE A 774 10.81 -19.57 29.53
C ILE A 774 10.79 -21.06 29.89
N TYR A 775 11.77 -21.81 29.37
CA TYR A 775 11.90 -23.24 29.63
C TYR A 775 12.26 -23.52 31.10
N GLN A 776 13.10 -22.69 31.71
CA GLN A 776 13.46 -22.81 33.13
C GLN A 776 12.33 -22.42 34.08
N GLU A 777 11.54 -21.38 33.79
CA GLU A 777 10.41 -20.96 34.64
C GLU A 777 9.33 -22.05 34.73
N SER A 778 9.21 -22.86 33.69
CA SER A 778 8.25 -23.97 33.60
C SER A 778 8.76 -25.31 34.16
N HIS A 779 10.06 -25.58 34.05
CA HIS A 779 10.67 -26.85 34.50
C HIS A 779 11.41 -26.72 35.84
N GLY A 780 11.65 -25.50 36.34
CA GLY A 780 12.46 -25.18 37.52
C GLY A 780 11.71 -25.06 38.86
N THR A 781 10.38 -25.17 38.88
CA THR A 781 9.57 -25.18 40.12
C THR A 781 9.23 -26.60 40.62
N ALA A 782 9.90 -27.64 40.09
CA ALA A 782 9.73 -29.02 40.49
C ALA A 782 10.39 -29.32 41.85
N THR A 783 9.70 -28.97 42.94
CA THR A 783 9.86 -29.62 44.25
C THR A 783 8.92 -30.83 44.41
N SER A 784 8.14 -31.16 43.38
CA SER A 784 7.29 -32.36 43.28
C SER A 784 7.60 -33.13 42.00
N ASN A 785 7.59 -34.46 42.09
CA ASN A 785 7.79 -35.43 40.99
C ASN A 785 6.68 -35.40 39.91
N GLU A 786 6.22 -34.23 39.49
CA GLU A 786 5.27 -34.09 38.38
C GLU A 786 6.04 -33.81 37.09
N GLU A 787 6.05 -34.78 36.15
CA GLU A 787 6.61 -34.58 34.82
C GLU A 787 5.86 -33.43 34.11
N SER A 788 6.60 -32.46 33.56
CA SER A 788 6.01 -31.37 32.77
C SER A 788 5.06 -31.90 31.69
N ASP A 789 3.89 -31.29 31.57
CA ASP A 789 2.84 -31.65 30.61
C ASP A 789 3.24 -31.34 29.15
N TYR A 790 4.34 -30.63 28.91
CA TYR A 790 4.81 -30.31 27.56
C TYR A 790 6.33 -30.44 27.42
N GLU A 791 6.80 -30.43 26.17
CA GLU A 791 8.23 -30.46 25.85
C GLU A 791 8.55 -29.62 24.60
N ILE A 792 9.75 -29.02 24.54
CA ILE A 792 10.22 -28.23 23.39
C ILE A 792 11.13 -29.09 22.50
N VAL A 793 10.92 -29.02 21.19
CA VAL A 793 11.80 -29.63 20.17
C VAL A 793 12.25 -28.56 19.18
N TRP A 794 13.56 -28.31 19.11
CA TRP A 794 14.15 -27.38 18.16
C TRP A 794 14.40 -28.04 16.81
N LEU A 795 13.77 -27.48 15.77
CA LEU A 795 13.91 -27.86 14.37
C LEU A 795 14.56 -26.70 13.60
N PRO A 796 15.89 -26.74 13.38
CA PRO A 796 16.59 -25.74 12.58
C PRO A 796 16.22 -25.84 11.10
N ILE A 797 15.60 -24.80 10.54
CA ILE A 797 15.16 -24.73 9.16
C ILE A 797 16.24 -24.03 8.33
N VAL A 798 16.99 -24.81 7.56
CA VAL A 798 18.06 -24.33 6.67
C VAL A 798 17.83 -24.91 5.28
N ASP A 799 17.91 -24.07 4.25
CA ASP A 799 17.84 -24.56 2.87
C ASP A 799 19.13 -25.30 2.50
N ALA A 800 18.98 -26.46 1.86
CA ALA A 800 20.13 -27.28 1.44
C ALA A 800 21.10 -26.52 0.51
N SER A 801 20.62 -25.50 -0.21
CA SER A 801 21.43 -24.61 -1.05
C SER A 801 22.28 -23.60 -0.27
N GLU A 802 21.89 -23.29 0.97
CA GLU A 802 22.55 -22.28 1.82
C GLU A 802 23.52 -22.91 2.82
N MET A 803 23.65 -24.24 2.83
CA MET A 803 24.49 -24.97 3.79
C MET A 803 25.98 -24.63 3.63
N THR A 804 26.55 -23.96 4.64
CA THR A 804 27.99 -23.65 4.73
C THR A 804 28.62 -24.31 5.95
N THR A 805 29.96 -24.34 5.99
CA THR A 805 30.71 -24.78 7.18
C THR A 805 30.44 -23.90 8.40
N GLU A 806 30.17 -22.62 8.20
CA GLU A 806 29.84 -21.66 9.25
C GLU A 806 28.48 -22.00 9.90
N ILE A 807 27.44 -22.26 9.09
CA ILE A 807 26.11 -22.64 9.59
C ILE A 807 26.16 -23.97 10.37
N ALA A 808 26.96 -24.93 9.92
CA ALA A 808 27.14 -26.19 10.64
C ALA A 808 27.85 -25.99 12.00
N GLN A 809 28.81 -25.08 12.09
CA GLN A 809 29.47 -24.71 13.33
C GLN A 809 28.51 -23.96 14.28
N GLU A 810 27.73 -23.01 13.75
CA GLU A 810 26.69 -22.31 14.51
C GLU A 810 25.66 -23.27 15.11
N PHE A 811 25.14 -24.21 14.29
CA PHE A 811 24.23 -25.24 14.76
C PHE A 811 24.82 -26.05 15.92
N THR A 812 26.06 -26.50 15.78
CA THR A 812 26.75 -27.29 16.82
C THR A 812 26.91 -26.49 18.11
N SER A 813 27.38 -25.24 18.00
CA SER A 813 27.53 -24.31 19.13
C SER A 813 26.21 -24.05 19.88
N LYS A 814 25.09 -23.93 19.16
CA LYS A 814 23.76 -23.74 19.76
C LYS A 814 23.21 -25.03 20.38
N GLN A 815 23.37 -26.16 19.72
CA GLN A 815 22.97 -27.49 20.23
C GLN A 815 23.64 -27.82 21.57
N GLU A 816 24.89 -27.37 21.78
CA GLU A 816 25.58 -27.52 23.07
C GLU A 816 24.91 -26.72 24.20
N LYS A 817 24.41 -25.52 23.92
CA LYS A 817 23.82 -24.61 24.92
C LYS A 817 22.35 -24.91 25.27
N ILE A 818 21.60 -25.48 24.32
CA ILE A 818 20.15 -25.67 24.46
C ILE A 818 19.80 -26.79 25.46
N PRO A 819 18.83 -26.56 26.39
CA PRO A 819 18.42 -27.55 27.39
C PRO A 819 17.31 -28.50 26.94
N TRP A 820 16.58 -28.20 25.86
CA TRP A 820 15.48 -29.01 25.31
C TRP A 820 15.94 -29.91 24.15
N TYR A 821 15.02 -30.66 23.52
CA TYR A 821 15.35 -31.61 22.46
C TYR A 821 15.68 -30.90 21.15
N THR A 822 16.59 -31.45 20.35
CA THR A 822 16.88 -30.96 19.00
C THR A 822 17.22 -32.12 18.08
N VAL A 823 17.19 -31.93 16.77
CA VAL A 823 17.64 -32.95 15.82
C VAL A 823 19.15 -33.23 15.97
N TYR A 824 19.58 -34.46 15.73
CA TYR A 824 20.99 -34.83 15.79
C TYR A 824 21.82 -34.15 14.68
N ASN A 825 21.24 -34.01 13.49
CA ASN A 825 21.87 -33.38 12.33
C ASN A 825 20.82 -32.59 11.55
N LEU A 826 21.23 -31.47 10.93
CA LEU A 826 20.41 -30.67 10.03
C LEU A 826 19.79 -31.52 8.89
N SER A 827 20.46 -32.57 8.44
CA SER A 827 19.97 -33.48 7.40
C SER A 827 18.77 -34.34 7.81
N MET A 828 18.41 -34.38 9.10
CA MET A 828 17.22 -35.11 9.57
C MET A 828 15.93 -34.43 9.10
N ILE A 829 15.96 -33.11 8.93
CA ILE A 829 14.83 -32.35 8.40
C ILE A 829 14.90 -32.43 6.87
N SER A 830 13.94 -33.11 6.25
CA SER A 830 13.93 -33.26 4.80
C SER A 830 13.59 -31.93 4.11
N GLU A 831 14.03 -31.75 2.87
CA GLU A 831 13.63 -30.59 2.06
C GLU A 831 12.10 -30.54 1.85
N ALA A 832 11.41 -31.69 1.89
CA ALA A 832 9.94 -31.74 1.85
C ALA A 832 9.31 -31.17 3.13
N ALA A 833 9.86 -31.50 4.30
CA ALA A 833 9.45 -30.92 5.58
C ALA A 833 9.76 -29.41 5.64
N THR A 834 10.95 -28.98 5.19
CA THR A 834 11.30 -27.56 5.07
C THR A 834 10.33 -26.81 4.17
N LYS A 835 9.99 -27.37 3.00
CA LYS A 835 9.03 -26.78 2.07
C LYS A 835 7.63 -26.73 2.66
N PHE A 836 7.18 -27.79 3.33
CA PHE A 836 5.91 -27.81 4.05
C PHE A 836 5.84 -26.71 5.12
N ILE A 837 6.87 -26.61 5.98
CA ILE A 837 6.96 -25.58 7.02
C ILE A 837 6.90 -24.16 6.42
N LYS A 838 7.60 -23.93 5.30
CA LYS A 838 7.58 -22.63 4.61
C LYS A 838 6.23 -22.34 3.93
N GLN A 839 5.61 -23.30 3.27
CA GLN A 839 4.41 -23.08 2.45
C GLN A 839 3.11 -23.17 3.24
N VAL A 840 3.00 -24.10 4.19
CA VAL A 840 1.77 -24.41 4.93
C VAL A 840 1.75 -23.71 6.28
N TRP A 841 2.87 -23.70 6.98
CA TRP A 841 3.00 -22.97 8.26
C TRP A 841 3.49 -21.54 8.07
N HIS A 842 3.67 -21.09 6.83
CA HIS A 842 4.08 -19.74 6.45
C HIS A 842 5.35 -19.26 7.19
N TYR A 843 6.32 -20.16 7.35
CA TYR A 843 7.60 -19.82 7.97
C TYR A 843 8.46 -18.98 7.00
N GLU A 844 8.73 -17.73 7.39
CA GLU A 844 9.49 -16.75 6.59
C GLU A 844 10.90 -16.48 7.15
N GLY A 845 11.47 -17.43 7.89
CA GLY A 845 12.84 -17.30 8.44
C GLY A 845 12.95 -16.73 9.85
N LYS A 846 11.84 -16.29 10.45
CA LYS A 846 11.79 -15.80 11.84
C LYS A 846 11.48 -16.92 12.82
N THR A 847 12.12 -16.89 13.99
CA THR A 847 11.86 -17.85 15.06
C THR A 847 10.38 -17.88 15.44
N ILE A 848 9.74 -19.04 15.34
CA ILE A 848 8.35 -19.28 15.76
C ILE A 848 8.27 -20.55 16.61
N LEU A 849 7.22 -20.64 17.45
CA LEU A 849 7.00 -21.81 18.32
C LEU A 849 5.62 -22.40 18.06
N VAL A 850 5.57 -23.48 17.30
CA VAL A 850 4.32 -24.15 16.89
C VAL A 850 3.90 -25.14 17.97
N VAL A 851 2.64 -25.07 18.43
CA VAL A 851 2.11 -25.95 19.47
C VAL A 851 1.23 -27.03 18.86
N LEU A 852 1.59 -28.29 19.10
CA LEU A 852 0.82 -29.47 18.73
C LEU A 852 0.15 -30.08 19.98
N ASP A 853 -1.13 -30.45 19.87
CA ASP A 853 -1.80 -31.28 20.87
C ASP A 853 -1.46 -32.78 20.70
N GLN A 854 -1.94 -33.64 21.59
CA GLN A 854 -1.69 -35.09 21.52
C GLN A 854 -2.21 -35.75 20.23
N GLN A 855 -3.21 -35.13 19.58
CA GLN A 855 -3.79 -35.58 18.31
C GLN A 855 -3.09 -34.97 17.10
N GLY A 856 -1.93 -34.32 17.30
CA GLY A 856 -1.13 -33.75 16.22
C GLY A 856 -1.71 -32.47 15.60
N ARG A 857 -2.77 -31.89 16.16
CA ARG A 857 -3.37 -30.67 15.63
C ARG A 857 -2.55 -29.46 16.07
N VAL A 858 -2.35 -28.52 15.14
CA VAL A 858 -1.77 -27.21 15.45
C VAL A 858 -2.77 -26.38 16.23
N VAL A 859 -2.59 -26.27 17.56
CA VAL A 859 -3.49 -25.51 18.45
C VAL A 859 -3.05 -24.06 18.65
N CYS A 860 -1.80 -23.74 18.32
CA CYS A 860 -1.26 -22.39 18.23
C CYS A 860 -0.11 -22.36 17.21
N PRO A 861 -0.27 -21.65 16.08
CA PRO A 861 0.78 -21.55 15.04
C PRO A 861 2.04 -20.82 15.51
N ASN A 862 1.92 -19.91 16.47
CA ASN A 862 3.08 -19.25 17.08
C ASN A 862 2.80 -18.83 18.53
N ALA A 863 3.21 -19.67 19.47
CA ALA A 863 3.05 -19.43 20.89
C ALA A 863 4.09 -18.49 21.51
N LEU A 864 5.11 -18.02 20.76
CA LEU A 864 6.09 -17.10 21.33
C LEU A 864 5.44 -15.82 21.84
N ASN A 865 4.51 -15.26 21.07
CA ASN A 865 3.78 -14.06 21.49
C ASN A 865 3.01 -14.34 22.79
N MET A 866 2.26 -15.44 22.80
CA MET A 866 1.45 -15.85 23.95
C MET A 866 2.30 -16.06 25.21
N ILE A 867 3.42 -16.77 25.09
CA ILE A 867 4.33 -17.02 26.21
C ILE A 867 5.03 -15.74 26.68
N SER A 868 5.39 -14.84 25.77
CA SER A 868 6.02 -13.57 26.17
C SER A 868 5.07 -12.62 26.89
N ILE A 869 3.76 -12.73 26.64
CA ILE A 869 2.72 -11.97 27.34
C ILE A 869 2.37 -12.64 28.68
N TRP A 870 2.04 -13.93 28.70
CA TRP A 870 1.45 -14.57 29.89
C TRP A 870 2.39 -15.53 30.63
N ARG A 871 3.63 -15.74 30.16
CA ARG A 871 4.63 -16.62 30.76
C ARG A 871 4.06 -18.00 31.11
N LYS A 872 4.17 -18.44 32.36
CA LYS A 872 3.62 -19.71 32.87
C LYS A 872 2.09 -19.83 32.66
N ASP A 873 1.37 -18.71 32.68
CA ASP A 873 -0.09 -18.69 32.51
C ASP A 873 -0.51 -18.83 31.04
N ALA A 874 0.44 -18.79 30.10
CA ALA A 874 0.18 -19.11 28.69
C ALA A 874 -0.22 -20.57 28.49
N PHE A 875 0.21 -21.48 29.38
CA PHE A 875 -0.01 -22.91 29.20
C PHE A 875 -1.41 -23.36 29.65
N PRO A 876 -2.10 -24.24 28.90
CA PRO A 876 -1.73 -24.75 27.57
C PRO A 876 -1.89 -23.69 26.48
N CYS A 877 -0.85 -23.51 25.66
CA CYS A 877 -0.75 -22.46 24.65
C CYS A 877 -1.69 -22.74 23.47
N THR A 878 -2.93 -22.24 23.55
CA THR A 878 -3.99 -22.46 22.55
C THR A 878 -4.63 -21.13 22.17
N ILE A 879 -5.05 -20.99 20.91
CA ILE A 879 -5.73 -19.78 20.42
C ILE A 879 -6.97 -19.47 21.28
N SER A 880 -7.76 -20.48 21.64
CA SER A 880 -8.96 -20.27 22.47
C SER A 880 -8.64 -19.73 23.87
N ARG A 881 -7.51 -20.13 24.47
CA ARG A 881 -7.07 -19.61 25.76
C ARG A 881 -6.57 -18.17 25.65
N GLU A 882 -5.81 -17.87 24.60
CA GLU A 882 -5.34 -16.52 24.27
C GLU A 882 -6.53 -15.56 24.08
N GLU A 883 -7.56 -15.97 23.32
CA GLU A 883 -8.80 -15.21 23.21
C GLU A 883 -9.52 -15.02 24.54
N ALA A 884 -9.61 -16.06 25.37
CA ALA A 884 -10.27 -15.98 26.67
C ALA A 884 -9.56 -15.01 27.62
N LYS A 885 -8.21 -15.01 27.63
CA LYS A 885 -7.39 -14.08 28.42
C LYS A 885 -7.63 -12.62 28.00
N TRP A 886 -7.69 -12.37 26.69
CA TRP A 886 -7.94 -11.02 26.17
C TRP A 886 -9.38 -10.54 26.34
N LYS A 887 -10.37 -11.45 26.35
CA LYS A 887 -11.79 -11.16 26.57
C LYS A 887 -12.18 -11.11 28.07
N ASP A 888 -11.21 -11.30 28.96
CA ASP A 888 -11.44 -11.18 30.40
C ASP A 888 -11.92 -9.76 30.74
N LYS A 889 -12.95 -9.66 31.58
CA LYS A 889 -13.56 -8.37 31.95
C LYS A 889 -12.62 -7.51 32.81
N ASP A 890 -11.67 -8.14 33.47
CA ASP A 890 -10.67 -7.46 34.30
C ASP A 890 -9.44 -7.02 33.47
N MET A 891 -9.41 -7.31 32.15
CA MET A 891 -8.33 -6.91 31.26
C MET A 891 -8.42 -5.42 30.90
N VAL A 892 -7.66 -4.60 31.61
CA VAL A 892 -7.59 -3.14 31.41
C VAL A 892 -6.14 -2.69 31.21
N TRP A 893 -5.95 -1.60 30.46
CA TRP A 893 -4.62 -1.00 30.30
C TRP A 893 -4.07 -0.49 31.64
N SER A 894 -2.97 -1.09 32.10
CA SER A 894 -2.37 -0.81 33.40
C SER A 894 -0.85 -1.05 33.38
N LEU A 895 -0.14 -0.49 34.37
CA LEU A 895 1.28 -0.81 34.57
C LEU A 895 1.51 -2.31 34.85
N ASP A 896 0.57 -2.98 35.51
CA ASP A 896 0.65 -4.42 35.77
C ASP A 896 0.56 -5.23 34.48
N LEU A 897 -0.22 -4.78 33.47
CA LEU A 897 -0.25 -5.43 32.16
C LEU A 897 1.06 -5.21 31.38
N ILE A 898 1.59 -3.97 31.41
CA ILE A 898 2.79 -3.53 30.68
C ILE A 898 4.07 -4.19 31.24
N VAL A 899 4.22 -4.21 32.56
CA VAL A 899 5.44 -4.66 33.24
C VAL A 899 5.28 -6.03 33.86
N ASP A 900 4.13 -6.32 34.47
CA ASP A 900 3.82 -7.62 35.08
C ASP A 900 4.95 -8.10 36.03
N GLU A 901 5.36 -9.37 35.97
CA GLU A 901 6.48 -9.94 36.74
C GLU A 901 7.87 -9.59 36.18
N LEU A 902 8.00 -8.73 35.17
CA LEU A 902 9.30 -8.38 34.58
C LEU A 902 10.20 -7.61 35.57
N ASN A 903 9.63 -6.85 36.51
CA ASN A 903 10.41 -6.15 37.52
C ASN A 903 9.72 -6.15 38.89
N PRO A 904 10.22 -6.95 39.86
CA PRO A 904 9.63 -7.03 41.21
C PRO A 904 9.58 -5.69 41.96
N ARG A 905 10.41 -4.71 41.59
CA ARG A 905 10.40 -3.38 42.23
C ARG A 905 9.19 -2.56 41.82
N ILE A 906 8.80 -2.61 40.56
CA ILE A 906 7.63 -1.88 40.06
C ILE A 906 6.37 -2.37 40.77
N ARG A 907 6.22 -3.69 40.93
CA ARG A 907 5.13 -4.28 41.72
C ARG A 907 5.08 -3.71 43.14
N LYS A 908 6.21 -3.65 43.85
CA LYS A 908 6.30 -3.04 45.19
C LYS A 908 5.94 -1.55 45.19
N TRP A 909 6.37 -0.79 44.19
CA TRP A 909 6.05 0.64 44.09
C TRP A 909 4.57 0.88 43.83
N VAL A 910 3.96 0.06 42.98
CA VAL A 910 2.53 0.07 42.69
C VAL A 910 1.71 -0.32 43.93
N GLU A 911 2.13 -1.35 44.67
CA GLU A 911 1.53 -1.76 45.96
C GLU A 911 1.59 -0.64 47.02
N ASN A 912 2.66 0.15 47.02
CA ASN A 912 2.85 1.28 47.94
C ASN A 912 2.17 2.60 47.48
N ASP A 913 1.36 2.56 46.41
CA ASP A 913 0.68 3.73 45.80
C ASP A 913 1.64 4.86 45.36
N TYR A 914 2.87 4.50 44.98
CA TYR A 914 3.84 5.46 44.45
C TYR A 914 3.51 5.86 43.00
N ILE A 915 3.98 7.03 42.60
CA ILE A 915 3.94 7.44 41.19
C ILE A 915 5.15 6.82 40.52
N VAL A 916 4.90 5.92 39.57
CA VAL A 916 5.94 5.22 38.81
C VAL A 916 6.09 5.87 37.44
N CYS A 917 7.31 6.28 37.11
CA CYS A 917 7.67 6.85 35.82
C CYS A 917 8.57 5.87 35.06
N LEU A 918 8.10 5.37 33.91
CA LEU A 918 8.95 4.63 32.97
C LEU A 918 9.35 5.58 31.84
N TYR A 919 10.63 5.64 31.51
CA TYR A 919 11.12 6.58 30.49
C TYR A 919 12.30 6.00 29.69
N GLY A 920 12.51 6.53 28.49
CA GLY A 920 13.56 6.06 27.57
C GLY A 920 13.97 7.12 26.55
N GLY A 921 15.18 7.00 25.99
CA GLY A 921 15.74 7.99 25.07
C GLY A 921 17.19 7.68 24.68
N GLY A 922 17.66 8.21 23.55
CA GLY A 922 19.09 8.08 23.17
C GLY A 922 19.97 9.24 23.63
N ASP A 923 19.36 10.40 23.94
CA ASP A 923 20.05 11.63 24.29
C ASP A 923 20.27 11.75 25.80
N ILE A 924 21.54 11.64 26.21
CA ILE A 924 21.94 11.74 27.62
C ILE A 924 21.65 13.11 28.23
N ASN A 925 21.72 14.19 27.45
CA ASN A 925 21.46 15.54 27.95
C ASN A 925 19.99 15.71 28.28
N TRP A 926 19.11 15.25 27.38
CA TRP A 926 17.68 15.22 27.65
C TRP A 926 17.37 14.36 28.88
N ILE A 927 17.96 13.17 29.00
CA ILE A 927 17.72 12.29 30.13
C ILE A 927 18.10 12.96 31.46
N LYS A 928 19.29 13.58 31.55
CA LYS A 928 19.75 14.28 32.76
C LYS A 928 18.84 15.45 33.13
N ASN A 929 18.43 16.23 32.13
CA ASN A 929 17.51 17.35 32.35
C ASN A 929 16.15 16.86 32.85
N PHE A 930 15.59 15.83 32.20
CA PHE A 930 14.31 15.25 32.54
C PHE A 930 14.26 14.67 33.96
N THR A 931 15.25 13.86 34.34
CA THR A 931 15.29 13.26 35.69
C THR A 931 15.44 14.32 36.77
N ARG A 932 16.25 15.35 36.55
CA ARG A 932 16.39 16.47 37.48
C ARG A 932 15.08 17.23 37.65
N THR A 933 14.47 17.66 36.55
CA THR A 933 13.20 18.39 36.58
C THR A 933 12.09 17.57 37.24
N ALA A 934 11.98 16.28 36.90
CA ALA A 934 10.97 15.40 37.51
C ALA A 934 11.15 15.25 39.03
N LYS A 935 12.40 15.16 39.52
CA LYS A 935 12.70 15.13 40.96
C LYS A 935 12.46 16.46 41.68
N GLU A 936 12.67 17.58 41.00
CA GLU A 936 12.35 18.91 41.54
C GLU A 936 10.83 19.09 41.66
N VAL A 937 10.09 18.70 40.62
CA VAL A 937 8.63 18.69 40.63
C VAL A 937 8.11 17.75 41.70
N SER A 938 8.71 16.56 41.89
CA SER A 938 8.24 15.63 42.92
C SER A 938 8.36 16.20 44.34
N LYS A 939 9.46 16.90 44.62
CA LYS A 939 9.66 17.65 45.87
C LYS A 939 8.66 18.80 46.01
N SER A 940 8.45 19.59 44.95
CA SER A 940 7.53 20.75 44.94
C SER A 940 6.06 20.33 45.11
N ALA A 941 5.68 19.20 44.52
CA ALA A 941 4.33 18.62 44.57
C ALA A 941 4.10 17.72 45.81
N THR A 942 5.13 17.45 46.61
CA THR A 942 5.10 16.52 47.76
C THR A 942 4.59 15.13 47.37
N ILE A 943 5.09 14.60 46.24
CA ILE A 943 4.72 13.28 45.73
C ILE A 943 5.89 12.29 45.82
N HIS A 944 5.59 11.03 46.10
CA HIS A 944 6.56 9.94 46.03
C HIS A 944 6.69 9.45 44.59
N LEU A 945 7.76 9.89 43.92
CA LEU A 945 8.08 9.55 42.53
C LEU A 945 9.22 8.53 42.48
N GLU A 946 8.95 7.37 41.87
CA GLU A 946 9.94 6.37 41.52
C GLU A 946 10.12 6.33 40.00
N MET A 947 11.38 6.36 39.55
CA MET A 947 11.71 6.43 38.12
C MET A 947 12.51 5.21 37.69
N LEU A 948 12.09 4.57 36.60
CA LEU A 948 12.83 3.48 35.97
C LEU A 948 13.16 3.81 34.51
N TYR A 949 14.44 3.75 34.17
CA TYR A 949 14.90 3.85 32.80
C TYR A 949 14.72 2.52 32.05
N VAL A 950 13.96 2.56 30.95
CA VAL A 950 13.60 1.41 30.09
C VAL A 950 14.22 1.50 28.68
N GLY A 951 14.79 2.65 28.30
CA GLY A 951 15.54 2.80 27.05
C GLY A 951 14.70 2.61 25.76
N LYS A 952 15.36 2.18 24.68
CA LYS A 952 14.76 1.91 23.35
C LYS A 952 15.06 0.47 22.92
N SER A 953 14.32 -0.08 21.95
CA SER A 953 14.51 -1.45 21.47
C SER A 953 15.84 -1.67 20.74
N ASN A 954 16.41 -0.62 20.13
CA ASN A 954 17.67 -0.66 19.36
C ASN A 954 18.81 0.09 20.06
N LEU A 955 19.14 -0.27 21.30
CA LEU A 955 20.25 0.35 22.03
C LEU A 955 21.62 -0.08 21.47
N ASN A 956 22.27 0.80 20.72
CA ASN A 956 23.66 0.63 20.26
C ASN A 956 24.64 0.58 21.45
N HIS A 957 25.87 0.08 21.25
CA HIS A 957 26.93 0.04 22.29
C HIS A 957 27.18 1.37 23.03
N ARG A 958 26.94 2.52 22.38
CA ARG A 958 27.02 3.85 23.02
C ARG A 958 25.89 4.10 24.04
N GLY A 959 24.69 3.59 23.79
CA GLY A 959 23.57 3.67 24.74
C GLY A 959 23.81 2.86 26.01
N TRP A 960 24.55 1.75 25.90
CA TRP A 960 24.98 0.95 27.06
C TRP A 960 26.06 1.65 27.90
N ARG A 961 27.04 2.34 27.28
CA ARG A 961 28.01 3.14 28.04
C ARG A 961 27.37 4.28 28.83
N ASN A 962 26.28 4.84 28.32
CA ASN A 962 25.54 5.86 29.05
C ASN A 962 24.91 5.26 30.33
N ILE A 963 24.44 4.01 30.32
CA ILE A 963 23.80 3.33 31.47
C ILE A 963 24.74 3.23 32.69
N GLU A 964 26.05 3.01 32.50
CA GLU A 964 27.03 2.96 33.60
C GLU A 964 27.13 4.30 34.36
N SER A 965 26.98 5.44 33.65
CA SER A 965 27.00 6.78 34.28
C SER A 965 25.75 7.14 35.11
N PHE A 966 24.66 6.35 35.02
CA PHE A 966 23.43 6.63 35.77
C PHE A 966 23.51 6.27 37.25
N GLU A 967 24.26 5.22 37.58
CA GLU A 967 24.45 4.78 38.96
C GLU A 967 25.44 5.69 39.71
N GLU A 968 26.44 6.24 39.01
CA GLU A 968 27.37 7.23 39.56
C GLU A 968 26.71 8.59 39.86
N GLU A 969 25.71 8.98 39.06
CA GLU A 969 25.00 10.26 39.17
C GLU A 969 23.64 10.17 39.90
N GLU A 970 23.28 9.00 40.45
CA GLU A 970 22.00 8.70 41.13
C GLU A 970 20.75 9.19 40.39
N LEU A 971 20.75 9.19 39.05
CA LEU A 971 19.70 9.86 38.26
C LEU A 971 18.32 9.19 38.40
N SER A 972 18.27 7.85 38.41
CA SER A 972 17.05 7.04 38.59
C SER A 972 17.43 5.57 38.79
N HIS A 973 16.44 4.69 39.00
CA HIS A 973 16.68 3.26 38.86
C HIS A 973 16.87 2.89 37.39
N VAL A 974 17.77 1.96 37.11
CA VAL A 974 17.97 1.41 35.77
C VAL A 974 17.61 -0.06 35.74
N TRP A 975 17.01 -0.50 34.64
CA TRP A 975 16.87 -1.91 34.37
C TRP A 975 18.24 -2.53 34.10
N ARG A 976 18.82 -3.16 35.13
CA ARG A 976 20.22 -3.66 35.11
C ARG A 976 20.45 -4.83 34.17
N ASP A 977 19.42 -5.60 33.88
CA ASP A 977 19.50 -6.77 33.02
C ASP A 977 19.25 -6.39 31.55
N ARG A 978 20.26 -6.62 30.70
CA ARG A 978 20.19 -6.41 29.26
C ARG A 978 19.07 -7.23 28.63
N LEU A 979 18.82 -8.43 29.14
CA LEU A 979 17.73 -9.27 28.65
C LEU A 979 16.38 -8.67 29.05
N GLY A 980 16.21 -8.22 30.29
CA GLY A 980 14.98 -7.57 30.76
C GLY A 980 14.48 -6.39 29.91
N LEU A 981 15.38 -5.55 29.37
CA LEU A 981 15.01 -4.45 28.46
C LEU A 981 14.54 -4.95 27.09
N ILE A 982 15.25 -5.93 26.53
CA ILE A 982 14.86 -6.57 25.27
C ILE A 982 13.49 -7.24 25.45
N TRP A 983 13.30 -7.92 26.58
CA TRP A 983 12.05 -8.54 26.99
C TRP A 983 10.88 -7.57 27.09
N PHE A 984 11.10 -6.39 27.68
CA PHE A 984 10.05 -5.36 27.77
C PHE A 984 9.52 -5.00 26.37
N TRP A 985 10.41 -4.63 25.44
CA TRP A 985 9.99 -4.25 24.09
C TRP A 985 9.47 -5.44 23.26
N TYR A 986 10.05 -6.63 23.44
CA TYR A 986 9.56 -7.85 22.81
C TYR A 986 8.14 -8.19 23.28
N ARG A 987 7.85 -8.02 24.57
CA ARG A 987 6.51 -8.20 25.15
C ARG A 987 5.52 -7.20 24.57
N ILE A 988 5.85 -5.91 24.50
CA ILE A 988 4.96 -4.90 23.90
C ILE A 988 4.64 -5.23 22.44
N LYS A 989 5.64 -5.62 21.64
CA LYS A 989 5.44 -6.08 20.25
C LYS A 989 4.55 -7.33 20.18
N SER A 990 4.77 -8.29 21.09
CA SER A 990 3.97 -9.51 21.20
C SER A 990 2.51 -9.22 21.55
N MET A 991 2.27 -8.32 22.52
CA MET A 991 0.93 -7.87 22.91
C MET A 991 0.19 -7.25 21.73
N TRP A 992 0.86 -6.39 20.96
CA TRP A 992 0.27 -5.75 19.79
C TRP A 992 -0.13 -6.79 18.73
N LEU A 993 0.77 -7.72 18.39
CA LEU A 993 0.51 -8.79 17.42
C LEU A 993 -0.64 -9.69 17.85
N SER A 994 -0.62 -10.13 19.12
CA SER A 994 -1.64 -11.01 19.70
C SER A 994 -3.02 -10.34 19.75
N ARG A 995 -3.10 -9.10 20.25
CA ARG A 995 -4.37 -8.36 20.36
C ARG A 995 -4.93 -8.01 18.98
N TYR A 996 -4.09 -7.59 18.03
CA TYR A 996 -4.51 -7.27 16.67
C TYR A 996 -5.08 -8.49 15.93
N GLN A 997 -4.54 -9.70 16.14
CA GLN A 997 -5.09 -10.92 15.53
C GLN A 997 -6.55 -11.18 15.95
N ILE A 998 -6.93 -10.77 17.16
CA ILE A 998 -8.27 -10.96 17.73
C ILE A 998 -9.21 -9.81 17.32
N VAL A 999 -8.77 -8.56 17.51
CA VAL A 999 -9.61 -7.37 17.33
C VAL A 999 -9.69 -6.95 15.87
N LYS A 1000 -8.62 -7.16 15.09
CA LYS A 1000 -8.45 -6.77 13.66
C LYS A 1000 -8.55 -5.28 13.34
N THR A 1001 -8.89 -4.44 14.31
CA THR A 1001 -8.97 -2.98 14.18
C THR A 1001 -8.18 -2.30 15.31
N ILE A 1002 -7.71 -1.07 15.05
CA ILE A 1002 -7.13 -0.19 16.09
C ILE A 1002 -8.22 0.73 16.65
N GLU A 1003 -9.18 1.12 15.80
CA GLU A 1003 -10.33 1.94 16.18
C GLU A 1003 -11.23 1.19 17.18
N GLY A 1004 -11.59 1.87 18.27
CA GLY A 1004 -12.50 1.36 19.29
C GLY A 1004 -11.90 0.46 20.38
N ASP A 1005 -10.63 0.05 20.28
CA ASP A 1005 -9.94 -0.74 21.31
C ASP A 1005 -8.85 0.09 22.02
N GLU A 1006 -9.08 0.40 23.29
CA GLU A 1006 -8.20 1.23 24.12
C GLU A 1006 -6.78 0.63 24.24
N ILE A 1007 -6.67 -0.68 24.44
CA ILE A 1007 -5.38 -1.37 24.59
C ILE A 1007 -4.57 -1.30 23.29
N MET A 1008 -5.23 -1.47 22.14
CA MET A 1008 -4.60 -1.34 20.83
C MET A 1008 -4.08 0.07 20.57
N GLN A 1009 -4.85 1.11 20.91
CA GLN A 1009 -4.40 2.50 20.78
C GLN A 1009 -3.17 2.76 21.65
N GLU A 1010 -3.20 2.29 22.90
CA GLU A 1010 -2.12 2.45 23.86
C GLU A 1010 -0.83 1.71 23.45
N LEU A 1011 -0.93 0.47 22.98
CA LEU A 1011 0.21 -0.29 22.45
C LEU A 1011 0.79 0.38 21.20
N THR A 1012 -0.06 0.90 20.33
CA THR A 1012 0.35 1.63 19.13
C THR A 1012 1.11 2.91 19.50
N THR A 1013 0.65 3.64 20.53
CA THR A 1013 1.38 4.80 21.07
C THR A 1013 2.77 4.42 21.59
N LEU A 1014 2.89 3.37 22.41
CA LEU A 1014 4.19 2.96 22.98
C LEU A 1014 5.18 2.53 21.90
N LEU A 1015 4.73 1.80 20.87
CA LEU A 1015 5.58 1.44 19.74
C LEU A 1015 6.02 2.65 18.91
N SER A 1016 5.20 3.70 18.84
CA SER A 1016 5.56 4.95 18.16
C SER A 1016 6.64 5.75 18.90
N PHE A 1017 6.76 5.55 20.22
CA PHE A 1017 7.83 6.17 21.01
C PHE A 1017 9.19 5.53 20.72
N ASP A 1018 9.20 4.22 20.48
CA ASP A 1018 10.41 3.45 20.17
C ASP A 1018 11.05 3.84 18.82
N SER A 1019 10.23 4.19 17.82
CA SER A 1019 10.67 4.62 16.49
C SER A 1019 11.11 6.08 16.41
N SER A 1020 10.69 6.93 17.34
CA SER A 1020 11.06 8.35 17.36
C SER A 1020 12.55 8.55 17.73
N GLU A 1021 13.21 9.60 17.25
CA GLU A 1021 14.59 9.92 17.71
C GLU A 1021 14.60 10.56 19.11
N CYS A 1022 13.48 11.14 19.54
CA CYS A 1022 13.31 11.84 20.81
C CYS A 1022 13.21 10.90 22.02
N GLY A 1023 13.31 11.46 23.23
CA GLY A 1023 12.97 10.76 24.48
C GLY A 1023 11.47 10.49 24.61
N TRP A 1024 11.06 9.69 25.58
CA TRP A 1024 9.67 9.39 25.90
C TRP A 1024 9.51 9.09 27.39
N ALA A 1025 8.31 9.30 27.95
CA ALA A 1025 7.98 8.95 29.32
C ALA A 1025 6.50 8.58 29.49
N ILE A 1026 6.23 7.68 30.43
CA ILE A 1026 4.90 7.34 30.95
C ILE A 1026 4.91 7.41 32.47
N MET A 1027 3.85 7.97 33.05
CA MET A 1027 3.65 8.06 34.50
C MET A 1027 2.29 7.51 34.88
N ASN A 1028 2.26 6.71 35.95
CA ASN A 1028 1.04 6.16 36.53
C ASN A 1028 1.11 6.21 38.06
N LYS A 1029 -0.04 6.26 38.73
CA LYS A 1029 -0.14 6.19 40.19
C LYS A 1029 -0.94 4.96 40.63
N GLY A 1030 -0.30 4.08 41.39
CA GLY A 1030 -0.94 2.91 41.99
C GLY A 1030 -1.47 1.90 40.97
N SER A 1031 -2.27 0.94 41.45
CA SER A 1031 -2.79 -0.23 40.72
C SER A 1031 -4.20 -0.02 40.15
N LYS A 1032 -4.81 1.15 40.33
CA LYS A 1032 -6.17 1.41 39.82
C LYS A 1032 -6.14 1.64 38.31
N PRO A 1033 -7.04 1.00 37.53
CA PRO A 1033 -7.15 1.23 36.10
C PRO A 1033 -7.58 2.68 35.80
N GLY A 1034 -6.89 3.35 34.85
CA GLY A 1034 -7.51 4.44 34.08
C GLY A 1034 -6.73 5.74 33.85
N VAL A 1035 -5.57 6.00 34.48
CA VAL A 1035 -4.87 7.29 34.23
C VAL A 1035 -3.35 7.12 34.11
N ILE A 1036 -2.92 6.69 32.92
CA ILE A 1036 -1.51 6.77 32.51
C ILE A 1036 -1.31 8.07 31.72
N ALA A 1037 -0.42 8.93 32.21
CA ALA A 1037 0.05 10.10 31.49
C ALA A 1037 1.23 9.69 30.60
N LYS A 1038 1.18 10.00 29.30
CA LYS A 1038 2.20 9.60 28.33
C LYS A 1038 2.43 10.72 27.31
N ALA A 1039 3.68 10.96 26.92
CA ALA A 1039 4.01 11.93 25.86
C ALA A 1039 5.44 11.75 25.33
N LYS A 1040 5.78 12.50 24.28
CA LYS A 1040 7.15 12.72 23.84
C LYS A 1040 7.97 13.36 24.94
N GLY A 1041 9.26 13.09 24.93
CA GLY A 1041 10.20 13.61 25.92
C GLY A 1041 10.31 15.13 25.95
N SER A 1042 10.16 15.81 24.80
CA SER A 1042 10.08 17.28 24.73
C SER A 1042 8.85 17.79 25.48
N ASP A 1043 7.67 17.31 25.10
CA ASP A 1043 6.39 17.78 25.63
C ASP A 1043 6.27 17.46 27.12
N PHE A 1044 6.78 16.29 27.53
CA PHE A 1044 6.83 15.89 28.92
C PHE A 1044 7.75 16.79 29.74
N LEU A 1045 8.94 17.09 29.22
CA LEU A 1045 9.90 17.99 29.87
C LEU A 1045 9.36 19.42 29.96
N ASP A 1046 8.76 19.93 28.90
CA ASP A 1046 8.16 21.27 28.85
C ASP A 1046 6.97 21.38 29.81
N CYS A 1047 6.13 20.36 29.89
CA CYS A 1047 5.01 20.31 30.82
C CYS A 1047 5.47 20.32 32.29
N LEU A 1048 6.51 19.55 32.62
CA LEU A 1048 7.09 19.52 33.97
C LEU A 1048 7.84 20.81 34.30
N SER A 1049 8.53 21.42 33.34
CA SER A 1049 9.24 22.69 33.54
C SER A 1049 8.28 23.84 33.87
N ASN A 1050 7.05 23.75 33.38
CA ASN A 1050 5.97 24.70 33.65
C ASN A 1050 5.05 24.27 34.81
N PHE A 1051 5.53 23.39 35.72
CA PHE A 1051 4.72 22.85 36.82
C PHE A 1051 4.06 23.91 37.70
N GLU A 1052 4.73 25.03 37.98
CA GLU A 1052 4.18 26.10 38.81
C GLU A 1052 2.85 26.66 38.26
N ASN A 1053 2.62 26.59 36.95
CA ASN A 1053 1.38 27.07 36.32
C ASN A 1053 0.16 26.17 36.60
N TRP A 1054 0.38 24.89 36.94
CA TRP A 1054 -0.69 23.91 37.13
C TRP A 1054 -0.59 23.16 38.47
N LYS A 1055 0.28 23.62 39.37
CA LYS A 1055 0.50 23.07 40.71
C LYS A 1055 -0.75 23.10 41.60
N GLU A 1056 -1.53 24.18 41.53
CA GLU A 1056 -2.79 24.29 42.27
C GLU A 1056 -3.84 23.29 41.75
N GLU A 1057 -3.95 23.15 40.43
CA GLU A 1057 -4.83 22.16 39.80
C GLU A 1057 -4.42 20.72 40.12
N ALA A 1058 -3.11 20.43 40.15
CA ALA A 1058 -2.56 19.12 40.53
C ALA A 1058 -2.89 18.75 41.98
N SER A 1059 -2.90 19.74 42.88
CA SER A 1059 -3.24 19.54 44.29
C SER A 1059 -4.73 19.22 44.48
N GLN A 1060 -5.60 19.71 43.60
CA GLN A 1060 -7.05 19.50 43.66
C GLN A 1060 -7.53 18.23 42.95
N LYS A 1061 -7.05 17.98 41.72
CA LYS A 1061 -7.49 16.85 40.87
C LYS A 1061 -6.59 15.61 40.97
N GLY A 1062 -5.41 15.75 41.57
CA GLY A 1062 -4.36 14.73 41.61
C GLY A 1062 -3.33 14.92 40.49
N PHE A 1063 -2.07 14.61 40.79
CA PHE A 1063 -0.94 14.90 39.91
C PHE A 1063 -1.02 14.25 38.52
N VAL A 1064 -1.21 12.92 38.45
CA VAL A 1064 -1.20 12.17 37.18
C VAL A 1064 -2.41 12.49 36.27
N PRO A 1065 -3.66 12.62 36.78
CA PRO A 1065 -4.80 13.11 36.00
C PRO A 1065 -4.57 14.50 35.38
N THR A 1066 -4.12 15.46 36.19
CA THR A 1066 -3.84 16.82 35.69
C THR A 1066 -2.71 16.81 34.67
N LEU A 1067 -1.65 16.03 34.92
CA LEU A 1067 -0.55 15.86 33.97
C LEU A 1067 -1.05 15.30 32.62
N LYS A 1068 -1.92 14.28 32.63
CA LYS A 1068 -2.53 13.72 31.41
C LYS A 1068 -3.32 14.77 30.64
N GLU A 1069 -4.15 15.56 31.32
CA GLU A 1069 -4.91 16.67 30.70
C GLU A 1069 -3.95 17.67 30.03
N LYS A 1070 -2.93 18.17 30.76
CA LYS A 1070 -2.00 19.18 30.23
C LYS A 1070 -1.16 18.66 29.05
N LEU A 1071 -0.71 17.40 29.09
CA LEU A 1071 0.02 16.79 27.97
C LEU A 1071 -0.85 16.65 26.72
N THR A 1072 -2.15 16.44 26.86
CA THR A 1072 -3.09 16.37 25.73
C THR A 1072 -3.24 17.72 25.03
N HIS A 1073 -3.16 18.83 25.77
CA HIS A 1073 -3.26 20.19 25.23
C HIS A 1073 -1.98 20.72 24.56
N LEU A 1074 -0.81 20.15 24.85
CA LEU A 1074 0.46 20.57 24.27
C LEU A 1074 0.74 19.97 22.88
N HIS A 1075 -0.05 18.99 22.45
CA HIS A 1075 0.17 18.26 21.20
C HIS A 1075 -0.24 19.07 19.97
N LYS A 1076 0.69 19.28 19.03
CA LYS A 1076 0.41 19.89 17.72
C LYS A 1076 0.24 18.80 16.64
N PRO A 1077 -0.74 18.93 15.71
CA PRO A 1077 -0.95 17.95 14.63
C PRO A 1077 0.23 17.77 13.68
N GLU A 1078 1.13 18.75 13.62
CA GLU A 1078 2.32 18.77 12.74
C GLU A 1078 3.45 17.88 13.28
N ASP A 1079 3.37 17.45 14.54
CA ASP A 1079 4.39 16.65 15.23
C ASP A 1079 4.02 15.16 15.31
N CYS A 1080 3.28 14.60 14.36
CA CYS A 1080 2.83 13.19 14.45
C CYS A 1080 3.99 12.19 14.36
N PHE A 1081 3.90 11.07 15.10
CA PHE A 1081 4.93 10.02 15.11
C PHE A 1081 4.98 9.21 13.82
N GLN A 1082 6.18 8.78 13.45
CA GLN A 1082 6.35 7.68 12.51
C GLN A 1082 6.04 6.36 13.22
N LEU A 1083 4.95 5.69 12.83
CA LEU A 1083 4.63 4.36 13.33
C LEU A 1083 5.40 3.32 12.53
N VAL A 1084 6.33 2.62 13.16
CA VAL A 1084 7.01 1.46 12.57
C VAL A 1084 6.31 0.21 13.08
N LEU A 1085 5.50 -0.42 12.21
CA LEU A 1085 4.78 -1.64 12.53
C LEU A 1085 5.70 -2.88 12.41
N PRO A 1086 5.45 -3.95 13.16
CA PRO A 1086 6.12 -5.23 12.94
C PRO A 1086 5.83 -5.77 11.53
N GLU A 1087 6.85 -6.32 10.84
CA GLU A 1087 6.81 -6.81 9.45
C GLU A 1087 5.58 -7.66 9.06
N LEU A 1088 5.00 -8.45 9.98
CA LEU A 1088 3.78 -9.26 9.73
C LEU A 1088 2.51 -8.42 9.50
N ALA A 1089 2.51 -7.14 9.89
CA ALA A 1089 1.42 -6.19 9.63
C ALA A 1089 1.53 -5.53 8.24
N GLU A 1090 2.69 -5.64 7.57
CA GLU A 1090 2.97 -4.97 6.29
C GLU A 1090 2.11 -5.51 5.13
N THR A 1091 1.56 -6.71 5.22
CA THR A 1091 0.76 -7.28 4.13
C THR A 1091 -0.74 -7.03 4.25
N LYS A 1092 -1.24 -6.51 5.39
CA LYS A 1092 -2.69 -6.43 5.68
C LYS A 1092 -3.24 -5.03 5.97
N LEU A 1093 -2.40 -4.04 6.28
CA LEU A 1093 -2.83 -2.65 6.47
C LEU A 1093 -2.49 -1.80 5.23
N GLU A 1094 -3.51 -1.43 4.45
CA GLU A 1094 -3.42 -0.46 3.34
C GLU A 1094 -3.57 0.99 3.83
N THR A 1095 -4.32 1.21 4.93
CA THR A 1095 -4.60 2.51 5.56
C THR A 1095 -4.61 2.37 7.08
N GLY A 1096 -4.08 3.36 7.81
CA GLY A 1096 -4.18 3.44 9.28
C GLY A 1096 -4.37 4.88 9.74
N GLU A 1097 -4.99 5.11 10.89
CA GLU A 1097 -5.14 6.43 11.50
C GLU A 1097 -4.10 6.67 12.59
N CYS A 1098 -3.62 7.91 12.69
CA CYS A 1098 -2.72 8.28 13.77
C CYS A 1098 -3.45 8.22 15.11
N CYS A 1099 -2.97 7.40 16.05
CA CYS A 1099 -3.56 7.29 17.40
C CYS A 1099 -3.50 8.58 18.24
N HIS A 1100 -2.82 9.63 17.75
CA HIS A 1100 -2.71 10.92 18.42
C HIS A 1100 -3.59 12.01 17.79
N CYS A 1101 -3.66 12.09 16.45
CA CYS A 1101 -4.40 13.16 15.76
C CYS A 1101 -5.60 12.66 14.95
N HIS A 1102 -5.83 11.35 14.90
CA HIS A 1102 -6.90 10.67 14.16
C HIS A 1102 -6.93 10.99 12.65
N ARG A 1103 -5.84 11.52 12.08
CA ARG A 1103 -5.69 11.70 10.64
C ARG A 1103 -5.17 10.42 10.00
N SER A 1104 -5.56 10.17 8.76
CA SER A 1104 -5.03 9.05 7.96
C SER A 1104 -3.51 9.17 7.78
N MET A 1105 -2.79 8.10 8.12
CA MET A 1105 -1.36 7.96 7.93
C MET A 1105 -1.05 7.41 6.54
N GLN A 1106 -0.04 7.97 5.88
CA GLN A 1106 0.50 7.43 4.64
C GLN A 1106 1.52 6.33 4.92
N ARG A 1107 1.43 5.23 4.18
CA ARG A 1107 2.37 4.11 4.27
C ARG A 1107 3.65 4.41 3.50
N PHE A 1108 4.80 4.27 4.15
CA PHE A 1108 6.11 4.33 3.53
C PHE A 1108 6.94 3.10 3.92
N ILE A 1109 7.55 2.43 2.94
CA ILE A 1109 8.53 1.36 3.19
C ILE A 1109 9.89 2.05 3.34
N THR A 1110 10.52 1.91 4.51
CA THR A 1110 11.79 2.59 4.81
C THR A 1110 12.91 1.57 4.83
N PHE A 1111 13.85 1.66 3.87
CA PHE A 1111 15.05 0.83 3.87
C PHE A 1111 16.10 1.46 4.78
N LYS A 1112 16.48 0.76 5.86
CA LYS A 1112 17.57 1.18 6.74
C LYS A 1112 18.82 0.39 6.40
N CYS A 1113 19.91 1.07 6.07
CA CYS A 1113 21.19 0.43 5.81
C CYS A 1113 21.69 -0.28 7.08
N CYS A 1114 21.90 -1.59 7.03
CA CYS A 1114 22.58 -2.35 8.07
C CYS A 1114 24.10 -2.09 7.98
N GLY A 1115 24.51 -0.84 8.22
CA GLY A 1115 25.92 -0.49 8.30
C GLY A 1115 26.55 -1.02 9.58
N LYS A 1116 27.60 -1.82 9.44
CA LYS A 1116 28.80 -1.61 10.26
C LYS A 1116 29.59 -0.45 9.64
#